data_AF-A0A662BLK6-F1
#
_entry.id   AF-A0A662BLK6-F1
#
_cell.length_a   1.000
_cell.length_b   1.000
_cell.length_c   1.000
_cell.angle_alpha   90.00
_cell.angle_beta   90.00
_cell.angle_gamma   90.00
#
_symmetry.space_group_name_H-M   'P 1'
#
loop_
_entity.id
_entity.type
_entity.pdbx_description
1 polymer ?
#
loop_
_entity_poly.entity_id
_entity_poly.type
_entity_poly.pdbx_seq_one_letter_code
_entity_poly.pdbx_strand_id
1 'polypeptide(L)'
;MMQQSKLLYLIIIALFTQCQPNENIKDHLWPDVKPENKPGTYWWWMGSAVDKENLTYNLESLAEAGIGNVHIIPIYGLRGEEHRYIDFLNPKWMDMLDFTVKEASRMDMNVDMSTTTGWPFGGSHVGSSYAASKIEFEKIEVSGNKRIIKQLPSANIEAVIAYSDDNKIVNLSDKITEDGVLNWLAPIGKWEIYITYKIGTGQKVKRAAPGNIGLVLDPFSPDGLENYLERYNKAFKNYKNIGLRAQYHDSYEYYHASWTNNFYDIFQSKNGYDLRNYLPGLLDSNKINSYIKADYRRTLADLHLDYIEKWTDWSHKKGWITRNQAHGAPANLLDLYAASDIPETETFGSRRFEIPGLRYVVGNNSTSEPPNPLILKFASSAAHVTGKNLIASETGTWLREHYKSSLSQVKPEIDELFFSGINHIFYHGNAYSPKNAAWPGWIFYASTHFEKENAFWYDFSELNTYVTRCQSILQSGKPANDVLLYWPVEDIYHVYPDFLVKNMNVHDTEWFENSEFGKLASLLENKGFSFDYISDKQLLDVSYENKGLVTNKNMYKTILIPKTKHIPLKTWKQLLNLAENGATIIFQDSLPVDVPGYKNHETRRSELKGSIAQLNFETGQQNSKVKIGKGYFLMAKDIDMALHVTNSKEEKIVDQGVNYIRRVHDKGYFYFFTNLSAKKLDAWIPLSTEFESAIIYDPRYKNRVGKASVKHGNSNSEIYLQLQAGESCFVKTFTNEKIDGFEWIYQKSTKKPVELNGQWQVDFIQGEPKLPSSFTTDKLASWTVLGDSTAVNFAGTARYKLKFDLIDIEADDWVLDLGKVCESARVKLNGEELGTLWSFPFNISIGKYLKKGENKLEITVTNLSANRLRNLDKRKVEWEKFFFVNIFYKSFDASQWPIMDSGLLGPVTLTPVSKMNF
;
A
#
# COMPACT_ATOMS: atom_id res chain seq x y z
N MET A 1 -27.98 64.22 35.91
CA MET A 1 -26.86 64.16 34.93
C MET A 1 -25.93 62.98 35.23
N MET A 2 -26.47 61.76 35.21
CA MET A 2 -25.74 60.53 35.57
C MET A 2 -26.15 59.43 34.59
N GLN A 3 -25.97 59.68 33.28
CA GLN A 3 -26.32 58.71 32.24
C GLN A 3 -25.45 58.81 30.97
N GLN A 4 -24.38 59.61 30.96
CA GLN A 4 -23.51 59.76 29.78
C GLN A 4 -22.08 59.19 29.98
N SER A 5 -21.70 58.78 31.19
CA SER A 5 -20.33 58.31 31.47
C SER A 5 -20.15 56.78 31.44
N LYS A 6 -21.22 55.98 31.37
CA LYS A 6 -21.12 54.51 31.21
C LYS A 6 -21.18 54.02 29.76
N LEU A 7 -21.67 54.83 28.83
CA LEU A 7 -21.76 54.42 27.42
C LEU A 7 -20.42 54.59 26.67
N LEU A 8 -19.55 55.52 27.10
CA LEU A 8 -18.23 55.70 26.49
C LEU A 8 -17.23 54.59 26.87
N TYR A 9 -17.36 53.99 28.06
CA TYR A 9 -16.52 52.86 28.48
C TYR A 9 -16.94 51.53 27.83
N LEU A 10 -18.21 51.36 27.47
CA LEU A 10 -18.68 50.19 26.72
C LEU A 10 -18.40 50.27 25.21
N ILE A 11 -18.26 51.48 24.65
CA ILE A 11 -17.89 51.67 23.24
C ILE A 11 -16.37 51.55 23.02
N ILE A 12 -15.53 51.85 24.03
CA ILE A 12 -14.07 51.65 23.94
C ILE A 12 -13.67 50.18 24.17
N ILE A 13 -14.50 49.39 24.87
CA ILE A 13 -14.27 47.93 25.03
C ILE A 13 -14.84 47.12 23.84
N ALA A 14 -15.75 47.68 23.05
CA ALA A 14 -16.27 47.06 21.82
C ALA A 14 -15.45 47.36 20.54
N LEU A 15 -14.39 48.18 20.64
CA LEU A 15 -13.44 48.46 19.55
C LEU A 15 -12.11 47.69 19.65
N PHE A 16 -11.96 46.84 20.68
CA PHE A 16 -11.01 45.72 20.66
C PHE A 16 -11.75 44.47 20.20
N THR A 17 -12.29 44.49 18.97
CA THR A 17 -12.36 43.24 18.21
C THR A 17 -10.94 42.72 18.16
N GLN A 18 -10.70 41.60 18.85
CA GLN A 18 -9.48 40.84 18.78
C GLN A 18 -9.09 40.68 17.30
N CYS A 19 -8.14 41.50 16.81
CA CYS A 19 -7.26 41.01 15.76
C CYS A 19 -6.56 39.83 16.42
N GLN A 20 -7.02 38.61 16.14
CA GLN A 20 -6.18 37.45 16.39
C GLN A 20 -4.83 37.77 15.72
N PRO A 21 -3.70 37.61 16.44
CA PRO A 21 -2.41 37.83 15.83
C PRO A 21 -2.31 36.93 14.58
N ASN A 22 -1.89 37.50 13.46
CA ASN A 22 -1.63 36.71 12.26
C ASN A 22 -0.61 35.62 12.61
N GLU A 23 -0.87 34.40 12.16
CA GLU A 23 0.05 33.29 12.33
C GLU A 23 1.29 33.50 11.45
N ASN A 24 2.46 33.17 11.98
CA ASN A 24 3.70 33.32 11.22
C ASN A 24 4.07 32.00 10.54
N ILE A 25 4.45 32.05 9.27
CA ILE A 25 4.92 30.87 8.54
C ILE A 25 6.07 30.13 9.24
N LYS A 26 6.87 30.80 10.07
CA LYS A 26 7.94 30.19 10.86
C LYS A 26 7.44 29.18 11.90
N ASP A 27 6.20 29.32 12.36
CA ASP A 27 5.55 28.42 13.32
C ASP A 27 4.86 27.24 12.63
N HIS A 28 4.92 27.21 11.29
CA HIS A 28 4.26 26.23 10.43
C HIS A 28 5.25 25.63 9.42
N LEU A 29 6.49 25.40 9.84
CA LEU A 29 7.44 24.60 9.07
C LEU A 29 7.04 23.10 9.14
N TRP A 30 7.98 22.22 8.81
CA TRP A 30 7.76 20.77 8.88
C TRP A 30 7.45 20.32 10.32
N PRO A 31 6.54 19.35 10.51
CA PRO A 31 6.33 18.70 11.81
C PRO A 31 7.62 18.08 12.36
N ASP A 32 7.68 17.92 13.68
CA ASP A 32 8.77 17.19 14.33
C ASP A 32 8.81 15.75 13.83
N VAL A 33 10.02 15.29 13.48
CA VAL A 33 10.25 13.95 12.92
C VAL A 33 10.43 12.95 14.04
N LYS A 34 9.66 11.86 13.96
CA LYS A 34 9.78 10.65 14.78
C LYS A 34 10.30 9.48 13.94
N PRO A 35 10.80 8.39 14.55
CA PRO A 35 11.26 7.21 13.82
C PRO A 35 10.23 6.64 12.82
N GLU A 36 8.95 6.61 13.17
CA GLU A 36 7.87 6.14 12.29
C GLU A 36 7.59 7.07 11.09
N ASN A 37 8.05 8.32 11.13
CA ASN A 37 7.99 9.21 9.98
C ASN A 37 9.09 8.89 8.97
N LYS A 38 10.18 8.22 9.34
CA LYS A 38 11.20 7.78 8.38
C LYS A 38 10.72 6.50 7.65
N PRO A 39 11.17 6.25 6.41
CA PRO A 39 10.88 4.97 5.75
C PRO A 39 11.50 3.79 6.52
N GLY A 40 10.88 2.63 6.35
CA GLY A 40 11.40 1.34 6.77
C GLY A 40 12.01 0.53 5.64
N THR A 41 12.61 -0.61 5.98
CA THR A 41 13.04 -1.60 4.98
C THR A 41 12.80 -3.02 5.48
N TYR A 42 12.41 -3.90 4.56
CA TYR A 42 12.45 -5.34 4.75
C TYR A 42 13.91 -5.74 4.79
N TRP A 43 14.33 -6.32 5.92
CA TRP A 43 15.72 -6.65 6.19
C TRP A 43 15.93 -8.16 6.21
N TRP A 44 16.41 -8.68 5.09
CA TRP A 44 16.51 -10.13 4.84
C TRP A 44 17.71 -10.74 5.57
N TRP A 45 17.43 -11.63 6.52
CA TRP A 45 18.45 -12.37 7.26
C TRP A 45 18.66 -13.74 6.63
N MET A 46 19.52 -13.78 5.61
CA MET A 46 19.84 -14.97 4.82
C MET A 46 20.48 -16.06 5.70
N GLY A 47 19.81 -17.19 5.87
CA GLY A 47 20.23 -18.27 6.77
C GLY A 47 20.32 -17.88 8.24
N SER A 48 19.80 -16.69 8.59
CA SER A 48 20.13 -15.96 9.81
C SER A 48 21.64 -15.91 10.10
N ALA A 49 22.49 -15.88 9.08
CA ALA A 49 23.95 -15.91 9.18
C ALA A 49 24.53 -14.54 9.60
N VAL A 50 24.00 -13.97 10.69
CA VAL A 50 24.35 -12.64 11.19
C VAL A 50 25.33 -12.70 12.35
N ASP A 51 26.05 -11.60 12.57
CA ASP A 51 26.94 -11.40 13.71
C ASP A 51 26.90 -9.95 14.20
N LYS A 52 27.28 -9.72 15.46
CA LYS A 52 27.11 -8.43 16.15
C LYS A 52 27.84 -7.28 15.44
N GLU A 53 29.06 -7.51 14.95
CA GLU A 53 29.86 -6.47 14.27
C GLU A 53 29.17 -5.99 12.98
N ASN A 54 28.75 -6.94 12.14
CA ASN A 54 28.11 -6.60 10.88
C ASN A 54 26.67 -6.11 11.06
N LEU A 55 25.96 -6.54 12.11
CA LEU A 55 24.66 -5.98 12.48
C LEU A 55 24.78 -4.47 12.80
N THR A 56 25.77 -4.07 13.61
CA THR A 56 26.07 -2.64 13.84
C THR A 56 26.38 -1.92 12.53
N TYR A 57 27.27 -2.46 11.70
CA TYR A 57 27.64 -1.85 10.41
C TYR A 57 26.43 -1.62 9.47
N ASN A 58 25.52 -2.60 9.39
CA ASN A 58 24.32 -2.49 8.57
C ASN A 58 23.37 -1.43 9.13
N LEU A 59 23.11 -1.45 10.45
CA LEU A 59 22.24 -0.47 11.11
C LEU A 59 22.78 0.96 10.97
N GLU A 60 24.09 1.17 11.17
CA GLU A 60 24.72 2.49 10.98
C GLU A 60 24.56 2.98 9.55
N SER A 61 24.79 2.10 8.57
CA SER A 61 24.62 2.45 7.16
C SER A 61 23.16 2.82 6.83
N LEU A 62 22.20 2.05 7.34
CA LEU A 62 20.77 2.30 7.14
C LEU A 62 20.32 3.61 7.81
N ALA A 63 20.78 3.88 9.03
CA ALA A 63 20.50 5.10 9.76
C ALA A 63 21.07 6.33 9.03
N GLU A 64 22.31 6.26 8.55
CA GLU A 64 22.95 7.30 7.74
C GLU A 64 22.19 7.58 6.44
N ALA A 65 21.63 6.53 5.82
CA ALA A 65 20.77 6.66 4.65
C ALA A 65 19.37 7.22 4.98
N GLY A 66 19.01 7.41 6.24
CA GLY A 66 17.71 7.97 6.66
C GLY A 66 16.60 6.93 6.83
N ILE A 67 16.92 5.64 6.96
CA ILE A 67 15.97 4.60 7.36
C ILE A 67 15.73 4.71 8.88
N GLY A 68 14.47 4.62 9.31
CA GLY A 68 14.11 4.64 10.74
C GLY A 68 13.47 3.35 11.24
N ASN A 69 13.17 2.40 10.35
CA ASN A 69 12.50 1.15 10.72
C ASN A 69 13.17 -0.02 9.97
N VAL A 70 13.54 -1.09 10.67
CA VAL A 70 14.02 -2.34 10.06
C VAL A 70 13.07 -3.46 10.40
N HIS A 71 12.72 -4.27 9.41
CA HIS A 71 11.86 -5.43 9.59
C HIS A 71 12.68 -6.69 9.35
N ILE A 72 13.00 -7.40 10.43
CA ILE A 72 13.81 -8.63 10.36
C ILE A 72 12.96 -9.75 9.75
N ILE A 73 13.42 -10.27 8.60
CA ILE A 73 12.80 -11.40 7.92
C ILE A 73 13.85 -12.50 7.72
N PRO A 74 13.86 -13.54 8.59
CA PRO A 74 14.72 -14.69 8.40
C PRO A 74 14.31 -15.46 7.15
N ILE A 75 15.29 -15.79 6.31
CA ILE A 75 15.04 -16.45 5.03
C ILE A 75 16.11 -17.49 4.71
N TYR A 76 15.96 -18.25 3.62
CA TYR A 76 16.92 -19.25 3.17
C TYR A 76 18.37 -18.75 3.19
N GLY A 77 19.31 -19.68 3.32
CA GLY A 77 20.73 -19.37 3.45
C GLY A 77 21.49 -19.18 2.13
N LEU A 78 22.74 -18.73 2.27
CA LEU A 78 23.70 -18.52 1.19
C LEU A 78 24.66 -19.71 1.01
N ARG A 79 24.83 -20.19 -0.23
CA ARG A 79 25.81 -21.23 -0.56
C ARG A 79 27.22 -20.84 -0.10
N GLY A 80 27.84 -21.68 0.72
CA GLY A 80 29.18 -21.48 1.28
C GLY A 80 29.22 -20.84 2.67
N GLU A 81 28.09 -20.33 3.17
CA GLU A 81 27.98 -19.72 4.51
C GLU A 81 27.24 -20.63 5.51
N GLU A 82 27.02 -21.91 5.18
CA GLU A 82 26.24 -22.85 5.99
C GLU A 82 26.77 -22.98 7.42
N HIS A 83 28.08 -22.90 7.60
CA HIS A 83 28.76 -22.94 8.89
C HIS A 83 28.39 -21.77 9.83
N ARG A 84 27.81 -20.69 9.30
CA ARG A 84 27.36 -19.51 10.07
C ARG A 84 25.87 -19.52 10.36
N TYR A 85 25.09 -20.42 9.77
CA TYR A 85 23.64 -20.43 9.91
C TYR A 85 23.21 -20.53 11.37
N ILE A 86 22.12 -19.84 11.68
CA ILE A 86 21.54 -19.82 13.02
C ILE A 86 20.09 -20.26 12.91
N ASP A 87 19.74 -21.36 13.58
CA ASP A 87 18.35 -21.83 13.61
C ASP A 87 17.43 -20.79 14.26
N PHE A 88 16.34 -20.48 13.56
CA PHE A 88 15.35 -19.50 13.98
C PHE A 88 14.80 -19.80 15.38
N LEU A 89 14.74 -18.76 16.23
CA LEU A 89 14.31 -18.79 17.63
C LEU A 89 15.16 -19.64 18.59
N ASN A 90 16.31 -20.15 18.17
CA ASN A 90 17.24 -20.77 19.11
C ASN A 90 17.91 -19.70 20.02
N PRO A 91 18.58 -20.07 21.13
CA PRO A 91 19.19 -19.09 22.04
C PRO A 91 20.19 -18.14 21.37
N LYS A 92 20.98 -18.61 20.39
CA LYS A 92 21.92 -17.77 19.65
C LYS A 92 21.18 -16.75 18.76
N TRP A 93 20.10 -17.17 18.11
CA TRP A 93 19.25 -16.30 17.30
C TRP A 93 18.60 -15.21 18.16
N MET A 94 18.10 -15.60 19.35
CA MET A 94 17.53 -14.65 20.30
C MET A 94 18.55 -13.64 20.84
N ASP A 95 19.82 -14.03 21.03
CA ASP A 95 20.91 -13.09 21.36
C ASP A 95 21.21 -12.10 20.22
N MET A 96 21.12 -12.54 18.95
CA MET A 96 21.25 -11.63 17.81
C MET A 96 20.09 -10.64 17.75
N LEU A 97 18.85 -11.10 17.94
CA LEU A 97 17.68 -10.22 18.00
C LEU A 97 17.81 -9.18 19.13
N ASP A 98 18.13 -9.61 20.35
CA ASP A 98 18.29 -8.71 21.50
C ASP A 98 19.40 -7.68 21.27
N PHE A 99 20.54 -8.10 20.70
CA PHE A 99 21.60 -7.18 20.29
C PHE A 99 21.12 -6.18 19.24
N THR A 100 20.46 -6.65 18.17
CA THR A 100 19.94 -5.81 17.09
C THR A 100 18.98 -4.76 17.62
N VAL A 101 18.04 -5.12 18.50
CA VAL A 101 17.07 -4.15 19.03
C VAL A 101 17.75 -3.09 19.90
N LYS A 102 18.71 -3.48 20.75
CA LYS A 102 19.50 -2.52 21.54
C LYS A 102 20.29 -1.57 20.66
N GLU A 103 20.90 -2.10 19.60
CA GLU A 103 21.73 -1.31 18.70
C GLU A 103 20.89 -0.37 17.81
N ALA A 104 19.72 -0.82 17.34
CA ALA A 104 18.76 0.02 16.64
C ALA A 104 18.24 1.15 17.55
N SER A 105 17.96 0.86 18.83
CA SER A 105 17.52 1.86 19.80
C SER A 105 18.57 2.95 20.04
N ARG A 106 19.88 2.62 20.02
CA ARG A 106 20.98 3.60 20.08
C ARG A 106 20.92 4.63 18.94
N MET A 107 20.30 4.27 17.81
CA MET A 107 20.20 5.06 16.59
C MET A 107 18.81 5.65 16.35
N ASP A 108 17.90 5.56 17.32
CA ASP A 108 16.50 6.01 17.19
C ASP A 108 15.77 5.31 16.02
N MET A 109 15.96 3.99 15.92
CA MET A 109 15.31 3.13 14.94
C MET A 109 14.37 2.12 15.59
N ASN A 110 13.26 1.83 14.92
CA ASN A 110 12.34 0.76 15.30
C ASN A 110 12.74 -0.57 14.67
N VAL A 111 12.45 -1.67 15.37
CA VAL A 111 12.64 -3.04 14.87
C VAL A 111 11.29 -3.76 14.85
N ASP A 112 10.92 -4.27 13.68
CA ASP A 112 9.80 -5.17 13.47
C ASP A 112 10.31 -6.57 13.10
N MET A 113 9.47 -7.60 13.23
CA MET A 113 9.87 -8.98 12.93
C MET A 113 8.69 -9.79 12.39
N SER A 114 8.94 -10.63 11.38
CA SER A 114 7.93 -11.62 10.94
C SER A 114 7.69 -12.68 12.01
N THR A 115 6.42 -13.03 12.27
CA THR A 115 6.07 -14.19 13.12
C THR A 115 6.18 -15.51 12.34
N THR A 116 7.20 -15.64 11.50
CA THR A 116 7.60 -16.82 10.73
C THR A 116 8.98 -16.58 10.09
N THR A 117 9.45 -17.52 9.29
CA THR A 117 10.60 -17.32 8.37
C THR A 117 10.09 -17.42 6.95
N GLY A 118 10.53 -16.56 6.03
CA GLY A 118 9.85 -16.46 4.73
C GLY A 118 8.35 -16.24 4.94
N TRP A 119 7.49 -17.01 4.26
CA TRP A 119 6.02 -16.92 4.40
C TRP A 119 5.31 -18.14 3.79
N PRO A 120 4.03 -18.43 4.08
CA PRO A 120 3.23 -17.92 5.21
C PRO A 120 3.70 -18.49 6.57
N PHE A 121 2.88 -18.36 7.62
CA PHE A 121 3.16 -18.95 8.93
C PHE A 121 3.27 -20.47 8.83
N GLY A 122 4.29 -21.03 9.47
CA GLY A 122 4.49 -22.46 9.50
C GLY A 122 5.89 -22.85 9.98
N GLY A 123 6.19 -24.13 9.86
CA GLY A 123 7.53 -24.64 10.14
C GLY A 123 7.55 -26.10 10.57
N SER A 124 8.73 -26.60 10.92
CA SER A 124 8.96 -28.01 11.27
C SER A 124 8.16 -28.50 12.48
N HIS A 125 7.66 -27.59 13.31
CA HIS A 125 6.89 -27.86 14.52
C HIS A 125 5.37 -27.90 14.26
N VAL A 126 4.92 -27.52 13.06
CA VAL A 126 3.51 -27.64 12.66
C VAL A 126 3.23 -29.11 12.31
N GLY A 127 2.53 -29.79 13.22
CA GLY A 127 2.05 -31.15 12.99
C GLY A 127 0.97 -31.21 11.91
N SER A 128 0.81 -32.38 11.27
CA SER A 128 -0.16 -32.58 10.18
C SER A 128 -1.60 -32.26 10.57
N SER A 129 -1.97 -32.39 11.84
CA SER A 129 -3.30 -32.04 12.36
C SER A 129 -3.62 -30.55 12.29
N TYR A 130 -2.60 -29.69 12.33
CA TYR A 130 -2.70 -28.22 12.29
C TYR A 130 -2.19 -27.62 10.98
N ALA A 131 -1.74 -28.44 10.04
CA ALA A 131 -1.28 -27.97 8.74
C ALA A 131 -2.47 -27.57 7.85
N ALA A 132 -2.23 -26.62 6.95
CA ALA A 132 -3.21 -26.17 5.95
C ALA A 132 -3.83 -27.37 5.22
N SER A 133 -5.16 -27.33 5.09
CA SER A 133 -5.93 -28.46 4.57
C SER A 133 -7.02 -28.03 3.61
N LYS A 134 -7.46 -28.99 2.80
CA LYS A 134 -8.54 -28.86 1.83
C LYS A 134 -9.54 -29.98 1.99
N ILE A 135 -10.77 -29.71 1.57
CA ILE A 135 -11.82 -30.73 1.45
C ILE A 135 -11.79 -31.34 0.06
N GLU A 136 -11.87 -32.67 0.00
CA GLU A 136 -12.07 -33.44 -1.22
C GLU A 136 -13.39 -34.21 -1.15
N PHE A 137 -14.03 -34.41 -2.30
CA PHE A 137 -15.32 -35.07 -2.41
C PHE A 137 -15.23 -36.30 -3.30
N GLU A 138 -15.89 -37.36 -2.89
CA GLU A 138 -16.14 -38.54 -3.71
C GLU A 138 -17.65 -38.80 -3.79
N LYS A 139 -18.16 -38.95 -5.02
CA LYS A 139 -19.58 -39.23 -5.30
C LYS A 139 -19.74 -40.66 -5.79
N ILE A 140 -20.71 -41.39 -5.24
CA ILE A 140 -21.05 -42.75 -5.65
C ILE A 140 -22.56 -42.85 -5.88
N GLU A 141 -22.97 -43.28 -7.07
CA GLU A 141 -24.37 -43.58 -7.37
C GLU A 141 -24.71 -45.03 -6.98
N VAL A 142 -25.83 -45.22 -6.29
CA VAL A 142 -26.30 -46.51 -5.79
C VAL A 142 -27.77 -46.71 -6.12
N SER A 143 -28.09 -47.80 -6.82
CA SER A 143 -29.48 -48.21 -7.02
C SER A 143 -30.04 -48.81 -5.72
N GLY A 144 -31.30 -48.53 -5.42
CA GLY A 144 -31.97 -49.09 -4.25
C GLY A 144 -32.00 -50.61 -4.24
N ASN A 145 -32.09 -51.18 -3.04
CA ASN A 145 -31.95 -52.60 -2.72
C ASN A 145 -30.59 -53.23 -3.10
N LYS A 146 -29.58 -52.43 -3.45
CA LYS A 146 -28.20 -52.90 -3.59
C LYS A 146 -27.41 -52.65 -2.32
N ARG A 147 -26.56 -53.61 -1.98
CA ARG A 147 -25.57 -53.46 -0.91
C ARG A 147 -24.29 -52.85 -1.49
N ILE A 148 -23.81 -51.78 -0.86
CA ILE A 148 -22.47 -51.25 -1.09
C ILE A 148 -21.54 -51.77 0.00
N ILE A 149 -20.42 -52.34 -0.44
CA ILE A 149 -19.29 -52.72 0.42
C ILE A 149 -18.07 -52.05 -0.20
N LYS A 150 -17.52 -51.05 0.48
CA LYS A 150 -16.40 -50.26 -0.06
C LYS A 150 -15.37 -49.98 1.01
N GLN A 151 -14.12 -50.33 0.72
CA GLN A 151 -12.98 -49.91 1.52
C GLN A 151 -12.74 -48.41 1.32
N LEU A 152 -12.76 -47.65 2.41
CA LEU A 152 -12.46 -46.23 2.45
C LEU A 152 -11.13 -46.00 3.16
N PRO A 153 -10.37 -44.95 2.80
CA PRO A 153 -9.18 -44.55 3.54
C PRO A 153 -9.61 -43.90 4.87
N SER A 154 -9.65 -44.69 5.95
CA SER A 154 -10.24 -44.28 7.24
C SER A 154 -9.60 -43.05 7.89
N ALA A 155 -8.30 -42.81 7.66
CA ALA A 155 -7.53 -41.80 8.39
C ALA A 155 -7.93 -40.32 8.14
N ASN A 156 -8.80 -40.04 7.16
CA ASN A 156 -9.10 -38.67 6.70
C ASN A 156 -10.59 -38.41 6.40
N ILE A 157 -11.50 -39.31 6.79
CA ILE A 157 -12.94 -39.18 6.47
C ILE A 157 -13.58 -38.15 7.40
N GLU A 158 -14.23 -37.14 6.83
CA GLU A 158 -14.96 -36.10 7.56
C GLU A 158 -16.46 -36.43 7.66
N ALA A 159 -17.06 -36.94 6.57
CA ALA A 159 -18.45 -37.42 6.58
C ALA A 159 -18.73 -38.40 5.42
N VAL A 160 -19.71 -39.29 5.62
CA VAL A 160 -20.33 -40.10 4.56
C VAL A 160 -21.84 -39.91 4.61
N ILE A 161 -22.40 -39.27 3.59
CA ILE A 161 -23.83 -38.90 3.56
C ILE A 161 -24.49 -39.45 2.29
N ALA A 162 -25.63 -40.12 2.44
CA ALA A 162 -26.47 -40.59 1.35
C ALA A 162 -27.66 -39.66 1.14
N TYR A 163 -27.93 -39.31 -0.12
CA TYR A 163 -29.09 -38.53 -0.57
C TYR A 163 -29.93 -39.37 -1.52
N SER A 164 -31.24 -39.43 -1.32
CA SER A 164 -32.15 -40.09 -2.25
C SER A 164 -32.76 -39.12 -3.27
N ASP A 165 -33.30 -39.67 -4.35
CA ASP A 165 -34.12 -38.95 -5.33
C ASP A 165 -35.44 -38.39 -4.75
N ASP A 166 -35.90 -38.89 -3.59
CA ASP A 166 -37.02 -38.34 -2.82
C ASP A 166 -36.60 -37.41 -1.66
N ASN A 167 -35.37 -36.88 -1.69
CA ASN A 167 -34.80 -35.92 -0.73
C ASN A 167 -34.63 -36.44 0.71
N LYS A 168 -34.57 -37.76 0.92
CA LYS A 168 -34.14 -38.34 2.20
C LYS A 168 -32.63 -38.26 2.32
N ILE A 169 -32.18 -37.97 3.54
CA ILE A 169 -30.76 -37.84 3.87
C ILE A 169 -30.43 -38.87 4.96
N VAL A 170 -29.37 -39.65 4.76
CA VAL A 170 -28.92 -40.66 5.70
C VAL A 170 -27.43 -40.44 5.98
N ASN A 171 -27.09 -40.19 7.24
CA ASN A 171 -25.69 -40.20 7.67
C ASN A 171 -25.20 -41.66 7.78
N LEU A 172 -24.21 -42.01 6.96
CA LEU A 172 -23.59 -43.33 6.90
C LEU A 172 -22.23 -43.37 7.60
N SER A 173 -21.80 -42.29 8.24
CA SER A 173 -20.49 -42.22 8.90
C SER A 173 -20.36 -43.30 10.00
N ASP A 174 -21.44 -43.57 10.74
CA ASP A 174 -21.50 -44.64 11.76
C ASP A 174 -21.66 -46.05 11.17
N LYS A 175 -21.72 -46.18 9.83
CA LYS A 175 -21.80 -47.46 9.10
C LYS A 175 -20.45 -47.88 8.52
N ILE A 176 -19.41 -47.12 8.83
CA ILE A 176 -18.02 -47.45 8.52
C ILE A 176 -17.48 -48.27 9.70
N THR A 177 -16.95 -49.45 9.41
CA THR A 177 -16.30 -50.30 10.40
C THR A 177 -14.93 -49.73 10.82
N GLU A 178 -14.33 -50.24 11.90
CA GLU A 178 -13.01 -49.79 12.38
C GLU A 178 -11.89 -49.99 11.33
N ASP A 179 -12.02 -51.01 10.48
CA ASP A 179 -11.11 -51.26 9.35
C ASP A 179 -11.42 -50.38 8.12
N GLY A 180 -12.35 -49.44 8.22
CA GLY A 180 -12.65 -48.46 7.17
C GLY A 180 -13.59 -48.96 6.07
N VAL A 181 -14.36 -50.02 6.29
CA VAL A 181 -15.29 -50.55 5.29
C VAL A 181 -16.67 -49.94 5.48
N LEU A 182 -17.17 -49.22 4.47
CA LEU A 182 -18.57 -48.85 4.37
C LEU A 182 -19.37 -50.08 3.94
N ASN A 183 -20.30 -50.54 4.79
CA ASN A 183 -21.22 -51.63 4.48
C ASN A 183 -22.67 -51.20 4.70
N TRP A 184 -23.38 -50.87 3.61
CA TRP A 184 -24.73 -50.34 3.67
C TRP A 184 -25.65 -50.97 2.62
N LEU A 185 -26.88 -51.29 3.01
CA LEU A 185 -27.94 -51.73 2.10
C LEU A 185 -28.82 -50.53 1.78
N ALA A 186 -28.75 -50.04 0.54
CA ALA A 186 -29.53 -48.89 0.11
C ALA A 186 -31.03 -49.22 0.11
N PRO A 187 -31.90 -48.40 0.74
CA PRO A 187 -33.34 -48.53 0.61
C PRO A 187 -33.82 -48.40 -0.85
N ILE A 188 -35.08 -48.76 -1.13
CA ILE A 188 -35.70 -48.55 -2.44
C ILE A 188 -35.56 -47.07 -2.86
N GLY A 189 -35.24 -46.83 -4.13
CA GLY A 189 -35.03 -45.49 -4.71
C GLY A 189 -33.71 -45.39 -5.46
N LYS A 190 -33.32 -44.18 -5.88
CA LYS A 190 -31.96 -43.89 -6.34
C LYS A 190 -31.23 -43.11 -5.26
N TRP A 191 -29.99 -43.48 -4.99
CA TRP A 191 -29.18 -42.86 -3.95
C TRP A 191 -27.85 -42.35 -4.51
N GLU A 192 -27.40 -41.23 -3.98
CA GLU A 192 -26.07 -40.69 -4.20
C GLU A 192 -25.37 -40.60 -2.83
N ILE A 193 -24.22 -41.24 -2.70
CA ILE A 193 -23.38 -41.18 -1.51
C ILE A 193 -22.26 -40.17 -1.77
N TYR A 194 -22.15 -39.17 -0.91
CA TYR A 194 -21.04 -38.22 -0.87
C TYR A 194 -20.15 -38.55 0.32
N ILE A 195 -18.88 -38.81 0.03
CA ILE A 195 -17.84 -38.99 1.03
C ILE A 195 -16.95 -37.75 0.99
N THR A 196 -16.69 -37.14 2.13
CA THR A 196 -15.80 -35.99 2.26
C THR A 196 -14.54 -36.39 3.01
N TYR A 197 -13.41 -35.90 2.50
CA TYR A 197 -12.10 -36.15 3.08
C TYR A 197 -11.38 -34.84 3.39
N LYS A 198 -10.73 -34.77 4.57
CA LYS A 198 -9.76 -33.72 4.88
C LYS A 198 -8.39 -34.16 4.38
N ILE A 199 -7.82 -33.41 3.45
CA ILE A 199 -6.50 -33.68 2.88
C ILE A 199 -5.59 -32.50 3.18
N GLY A 200 -4.38 -32.77 3.70
CA GLY A 200 -3.36 -31.72 3.85
C GLY A 200 -2.95 -31.17 2.48
N THR A 201 -2.75 -29.85 2.36
CA THR A 201 -2.31 -29.25 1.09
C THR A 201 -0.90 -29.67 0.70
N GLY A 202 -0.11 -30.15 1.68
CA GLY A 202 1.30 -30.50 1.51
C GLY A 202 2.21 -29.27 1.35
N GLN A 203 1.66 -28.06 1.45
CA GLN A 203 2.41 -26.83 1.31
C GLN A 203 3.45 -26.71 2.42
N LYS A 204 4.68 -26.37 2.03
CA LYS A 204 5.75 -25.98 2.94
C LYS A 204 5.96 -24.48 2.90
N VAL A 205 6.44 -23.94 4.02
CA VAL A 205 6.80 -22.52 4.14
C VAL A 205 7.75 -22.13 3.00
N LYS A 206 7.40 -21.08 2.26
CA LYS A 206 8.20 -20.58 1.15
C LYS A 206 9.47 -19.95 1.71
N ARG A 207 10.60 -20.24 1.06
CA ARG A 207 11.88 -19.55 1.33
C ARG A 207 12.34 -19.64 2.80
N ALA A 208 11.90 -20.66 3.54
CA ALA A 208 12.16 -20.79 4.98
C ALA A 208 13.66 -20.76 5.35
N ALA A 209 13.95 -20.17 6.51
CA ALA A 209 15.27 -20.17 7.11
C ALA A 209 15.55 -21.50 7.85
N PRO A 210 16.83 -21.78 8.18
CA PRO A 210 17.21 -22.87 9.09
C PRO A 210 16.39 -22.84 10.39
N GLY A 211 16.06 -24.03 10.91
CA GLY A 211 15.23 -24.19 12.11
C GLY A 211 13.72 -24.00 11.90
N ASN A 212 13.24 -23.67 10.69
CA ASN A 212 11.80 -23.47 10.45
C ASN A 212 11.28 -24.01 9.11
N ILE A 213 11.97 -24.99 8.51
CA ILE A 213 11.50 -25.67 7.29
C ILE A 213 10.42 -26.71 7.65
N GLY A 214 9.17 -26.50 7.21
CA GLY A 214 8.09 -27.46 7.45
C GLY A 214 6.77 -27.04 6.84
N LEU A 215 5.68 -27.65 7.31
CA LEU A 215 4.33 -27.43 6.79
C LEU A 215 3.82 -26.02 7.12
N VAL A 216 3.00 -25.48 6.23
CA VAL A 216 2.25 -24.23 6.45
C VAL A 216 1.12 -24.50 7.43
N LEU A 217 0.93 -23.59 8.37
CA LEU A 217 -0.14 -23.61 9.36
C LEU A 217 -1.51 -23.41 8.70
N ASP A 218 -2.53 -24.06 9.23
CA ASP A 218 -3.91 -23.88 8.77
C ASP A 218 -4.41 -22.45 9.05
N PRO A 219 -4.69 -21.64 8.01
CA PRO A 219 -5.11 -20.24 8.17
C PRO A 219 -6.51 -20.09 8.77
N PHE A 220 -7.27 -21.18 8.89
CA PHE A 220 -8.62 -21.20 9.45
C PHE A 220 -8.66 -21.86 10.84
N SER A 221 -7.50 -22.13 11.46
CA SER A 221 -7.41 -22.80 12.76
C SER A 221 -6.87 -21.87 13.86
N PRO A 222 -7.75 -21.14 14.56
CA PRO A 222 -7.38 -20.37 15.76
C PRO A 222 -6.67 -21.22 16.84
N ASP A 223 -7.05 -22.49 17.02
CA ASP A 223 -6.40 -23.38 17.99
C ASP A 223 -5.01 -23.83 17.51
N GLY A 224 -4.86 -24.05 16.18
CA GLY A 224 -3.56 -24.32 15.58
C GLY A 224 -2.59 -23.15 15.73
N LEU A 225 -3.09 -21.92 15.61
CA LEU A 225 -2.33 -20.69 15.87
C LEU A 225 -1.83 -20.62 17.31
N GLU A 226 -2.67 -20.91 18.31
CA GLU A 226 -2.25 -20.92 19.71
C GLU A 226 -1.10 -21.91 19.94
N ASN A 227 -1.20 -23.11 19.38
CA ASN A 227 -0.12 -24.11 19.44
C ASN A 227 1.16 -23.61 18.75
N TYR A 228 1.05 -23.00 17.56
CA TYR A 228 2.16 -22.41 16.84
C TYR A 228 2.89 -21.33 17.66
N LEU A 229 2.13 -20.45 18.32
CA LEU A 229 2.66 -19.35 19.12
C LEU A 229 3.35 -19.80 20.42
N GLU A 230 3.12 -21.03 20.89
CA GLU A 230 3.83 -21.59 22.05
C GLU A 230 5.35 -21.67 21.85
N ARG A 231 5.82 -21.89 20.61
CA ARG A 231 7.25 -21.86 20.30
C ARG A 231 7.84 -20.47 20.57
N TYR A 232 7.13 -19.42 20.18
CA TYR A 232 7.51 -18.03 20.42
C TYR A 232 7.45 -17.71 21.92
N ASN A 233 6.39 -18.14 22.62
CA ASN A 233 6.29 -17.97 24.08
C ASN A 233 7.50 -18.55 24.82
N LYS A 234 7.98 -19.73 24.41
CA LYS A 234 9.17 -20.37 24.98
C LYS A 234 10.45 -19.59 24.65
N ALA A 235 10.64 -19.19 23.41
CA ALA A 235 11.83 -18.46 22.96
C ALA A 235 11.98 -17.10 23.66
N PHE A 236 10.88 -16.35 23.80
CA PHE A 236 10.85 -15.02 24.42
C PHE A 236 10.77 -15.03 25.96
N LYS A 237 10.68 -16.20 26.60
CA LYS A 237 10.47 -16.32 28.07
C LYS A 237 11.48 -15.49 28.89
N ASN A 238 12.73 -15.40 28.44
CA ASN A 238 13.81 -14.70 29.12
C ASN A 238 14.08 -13.28 28.58
N TYR A 239 13.32 -12.83 27.58
CA TYR A 239 13.53 -11.55 26.87
C TYR A 239 12.33 -10.62 27.07
N LYS A 240 12.10 -10.22 28.32
CA LYS A 240 11.03 -9.27 28.65
C LYS A 240 11.41 -7.86 28.17
N ASN A 241 10.46 -7.14 27.57
CA ASN A 241 10.65 -5.77 27.08
C ASN A 241 11.84 -5.62 26.12
N ILE A 242 12.02 -6.58 25.20
CA ILE A 242 13.14 -6.61 24.26
C ILE A 242 13.26 -5.32 23.40
N GLY A 243 12.21 -4.52 23.29
CA GLY A 243 12.17 -3.28 22.50
C GLY A 243 11.70 -3.47 21.06
N LEU A 244 11.28 -4.69 20.70
CA LEU A 244 10.64 -4.96 19.41
C LEU A 244 9.34 -4.17 19.32
N ARG A 245 9.11 -3.49 18.20
CA ARG A 245 7.92 -2.67 17.97
C ARG A 245 6.76 -3.53 17.47
N ALA A 246 6.92 -4.18 16.32
CA ALA A 246 5.83 -4.90 15.67
C ALA A 246 6.12 -6.37 15.33
N GLN A 247 5.07 -7.18 15.35
CA GLN A 247 5.00 -8.50 14.70
C GLN A 247 4.35 -8.35 13.32
N TYR A 248 4.80 -9.14 12.35
CA TYR A 248 4.33 -9.06 10.96
C TYR A 248 3.73 -10.37 10.46
N HIS A 249 2.60 -10.27 9.76
CA HIS A 249 1.96 -11.32 8.97
C HIS A 249 1.90 -10.91 7.49
N ASP A 250 2.49 -11.73 6.64
CA ASP A 250 2.65 -11.48 5.20
C ASP A 250 1.37 -11.74 4.41
N SER A 251 1.38 -11.38 3.12
CA SER A 251 0.23 -11.58 2.24
C SER A 251 -0.27 -13.03 2.22
N TYR A 252 -1.57 -13.20 1.99
CA TYR A 252 -2.19 -14.52 2.06
C TYR A 252 -1.75 -15.40 0.89
N GLU A 253 -0.85 -16.34 1.17
CA GLU A 253 -0.35 -17.34 0.22
C GLU A 253 -0.54 -18.78 0.74
N TYR A 254 -1.69 -19.07 1.37
CA TYR A 254 -2.04 -20.41 1.87
C TYR A 254 -2.68 -21.25 0.74
N TYR A 255 -1.85 -21.96 -0.01
CA TYR A 255 -2.23 -22.59 -1.27
C TYR A 255 -3.25 -23.71 -1.09
N HIS A 256 -4.34 -23.60 -1.84
CA HIS A 256 -5.45 -24.57 -1.88
C HIS A 256 -6.16 -24.81 -0.54
N ALA A 257 -5.87 -24.02 0.51
CA ALA A 257 -6.54 -24.16 1.79
C ALA A 257 -8.04 -23.88 1.64
N SER A 258 -8.87 -24.84 2.03
CA SER A 258 -10.33 -24.75 1.95
C SER A 258 -11.05 -25.47 3.09
N TRP A 259 -10.34 -25.99 4.09
CA TRP A 259 -10.96 -26.73 5.18
C TRP A 259 -10.14 -26.62 6.45
N THR A 260 -10.79 -26.89 7.59
CA THR A 260 -10.14 -26.98 8.91
C THR A 260 -10.80 -28.04 9.78
N ASN A 261 -10.20 -28.38 10.91
CA ASN A 261 -10.78 -29.30 11.87
C ASN A 261 -12.14 -28.80 12.39
N ASN A 262 -13.07 -29.72 12.60
CA ASN A 262 -14.40 -29.45 13.16
C ASN A 262 -15.24 -28.46 12.32
N PHE A 263 -14.92 -28.30 11.03
CA PHE A 263 -15.60 -27.30 10.19
C PHE A 263 -17.11 -27.50 10.13
N TYR A 264 -17.62 -28.74 10.11
CA TYR A 264 -19.06 -29.00 10.12
C TYR A 264 -19.76 -28.44 11.35
N ASP A 265 -19.18 -28.62 12.54
CA ASP A 265 -19.74 -28.13 13.79
C ASP A 265 -19.67 -26.60 13.86
N ILE A 266 -18.54 -26.03 13.43
CA ILE A 266 -18.35 -24.57 13.33
C ILE A 266 -19.38 -23.97 12.37
N PHE A 267 -19.53 -24.56 11.18
CA PHE A 267 -20.49 -24.13 10.17
C PHE A 267 -21.91 -24.18 10.72
N GLN A 268 -22.27 -25.30 11.37
CA GLN A 268 -23.61 -25.46 11.95
C GLN A 268 -23.87 -24.43 13.04
N SER A 269 -22.88 -24.12 13.87
CA SER A 269 -22.98 -23.09 14.91
C SER A 269 -23.15 -21.69 14.30
N LYS A 270 -22.33 -21.31 13.31
CA LYS A 270 -22.36 -19.98 12.68
C LYS A 270 -23.57 -19.76 11.76
N ASN A 271 -23.96 -20.76 10.97
CA ASN A 271 -25.02 -20.61 9.96
C ASN A 271 -26.36 -21.24 10.38
N GLY A 272 -26.36 -22.06 11.43
CA GLY A 272 -27.56 -22.60 12.06
C GLY A 272 -28.21 -23.77 11.34
N TYR A 273 -27.52 -24.42 10.40
CA TYR A 273 -27.94 -25.66 9.74
C TYR A 273 -26.72 -26.53 9.46
N ASP A 274 -26.95 -27.84 9.35
CA ASP A 274 -25.88 -28.81 9.12
C ASP A 274 -25.52 -28.88 7.64
N LEU A 275 -24.29 -28.49 7.29
CA LEU A 275 -23.78 -28.52 5.91
C LEU A 275 -23.76 -29.94 5.33
N ARG A 276 -23.67 -30.98 6.17
CA ARG A 276 -23.73 -32.38 5.73
C ARG A 276 -25.06 -32.70 5.04
N ASN A 277 -26.12 -31.94 5.28
CA ASN A 277 -27.39 -32.12 4.56
C ASN A 277 -27.41 -31.48 3.17
N TYR A 278 -26.31 -30.85 2.74
CA TYR A 278 -26.26 -30.01 1.55
C TYR A 278 -24.95 -30.12 0.76
N LEU A 279 -24.20 -31.22 0.89
CA LEU A 279 -22.91 -31.42 0.20
C LEU A 279 -23.00 -31.32 -1.34
N PRO A 280 -24.05 -31.81 -2.03
CA PRO A 280 -24.22 -31.57 -3.47
C PRO A 280 -24.21 -30.08 -3.80
N GLY A 281 -24.69 -29.24 -2.87
CA GLY A 281 -24.73 -27.79 -2.99
C GLY A 281 -23.36 -27.13 -3.12
N LEU A 282 -22.28 -27.78 -2.66
CA LEU A 282 -20.92 -27.28 -2.79
C LEU A 282 -20.28 -27.66 -4.14
N LEU A 283 -20.84 -28.63 -4.85
CA LEU A 283 -20.29 -29.14 -6.10
C LEU A 283 -21.08 -28.63 -7.30
N ASP A 284 -22.41 -28.68 -7.23
CA ASP A 284 -23.26 -28.34 -8.37
C ASP A 284 -23.50 -26.83 -8.50
N SER A 285 -23.69 -26.39 -9.74
CA SER A 285 -23.88 -24.98 -10.10
C SER A 285 -25.37 -24.68 -10.32
N ASN A 286 -26.06 -24.21 -9.27
CA ASN A 286 -27.42 -23.68 -9.39
C ASN A 286 -27.67 -22.51 -8.41
N LYS A 287 -28.81 -21.83 -8.56
CA LYS A 287 -29.13 -20.63 -7.76
C LYS A 287 -29.21 -20.92 -6.25
N ILE A 288 -29.86 -22.01 -5.83
CA ILE A 288 -29.98 -22.39 -4.41
C ILE A 288 -28.60 -22.69 -3.82
N ASN A 289 -27.77 -23.40 -4.58
CA ASN A 289 -26.41 -23.77 -4.18
C ASN A 289 -25.51 -22.56 -3.96
N SER A 290 -25.75 -21.44 -4.66
CA SER A 290 -24.98 -20.20 -4.44
C SER A 290 -25.08 -19.68 -3.01
N TYR A 291 -26.23 -19.81 -2.34
CA TYR A 291 -26.41 -19.39 -0.95
C TYR A 291 -25.65 -20.28 0.04
N ILE A 292 -25.54 -21.58 -0.26
CA ILE A 292 -24.81 -22.55 0.56
C ILE A 292 -23.30 -22.34 0.40
N LYS A 293 -22.83 -22.13 -0.84
CA LYS A 293 -21.45 -21.75 -1.14
C LYS A 293 -21.06 -20.42 -0.47
N ALA A 294 -21.98 -19.44 -0.45
CA ALA A 294 -21.74 -18.16 0.23
C ALA A 294 -21.58 -18.34 1.75
N ASP A 295 -22.46 -19.10 2.41
CA ASP A 295 -22.33 -19.41 3.85
C ASP A 295 -21.01 -20.14 4.16
N TYR A 296 -20.58 -21.04 3.28
CA TYR A 296 -19.32 -21.77 3.40
C TYR A 296 -18.11 -20.83 3.29
N ARG A 297 -18.08 -19.96 2.28
CA ARG A 297 -17.02 -18.96 2.09
C ARG A 297 -16.95 -17.97 3.25
N ARG A 298 -18.10 -17.48 3.72
CA ARG A 298 -18.16 -16.60 4.88
C ARG A 298 -17.65 -17.30 6.14
N THR A 299 -17.94 -18.58 6.32
CA THR A 299 -17.42 -19.36 7.47
C THR A 299 -15.89 -19.42 7.45
N LEU A 300 -15.27 -19.67 6.29
CA LEU A 300 -13.81 -19.61 6.13
C LEU A 300 -13.27 -18.19 6.36
N ALA A 301 -13.96 -17.18 5.85
CA ALA A 301 -13.58 -15.78 6.03
C ALA A 301 -13.57 -15.37 7.51
N ASP A 302 -14.63 -15.71 8.25
CA ASP A 302 -14.74 -15.45 9.68
C ASP A 302 -13.63 -16.17 10.47
N LEU A 303 -13.33 -17.43 10.12
CA LEU A 303 -12.26 -18.19 10.77
C LEU A 303 -10.88 -17.57 10.56
N HIS A 304 -10.61 -17.04 9.37
CA HIS A 304 -9.35 -16.35 9.10
C HIS A 304 -9.29 -14.99 9.81
N LEU A 305 -10.41 -14.29 9.92
CA LEU A 305 -10.50 -13.07 10.74
C LEU A 305 -10.22 -13.37 12.21
N ASP A 306 -10.86 -14.40 12.77
CA ASP A 306 -10.63 -14.87 14.14
C ASP A 306 -9.14 -15.24 14.35
N TYR A 307 -8.50 -15.86 13.35
CA TYR A 307 -7.07 -16.18 13.35
C TYR A 307 -6.20 -14.91 13.47
N ILE A 308 -6.44 -13.88 12.64
CA ILE A 308 -5.66 -12.64 12.68
C ILE A 308 -5.91 -11.86 13.97
N GLU A 309 -7.16 -11.76 14.44
CA GLU A 309 -7.52 -11.09 15.70
C GLU A 309 -6.82 -11.77 16.90
N LYS A 310 -6.80 -13.11 16.97
CA LYS A 310 -6.07 -13.84 18.02
C LYS A 310 -4.56 -13.62 17.98
N TRP A 311 -3.97 -13.52 16.79
CA TRP A 311 -2.54 -13.21 16.63
C TRP A 311 -2.21 -11.79 17.10
N THR A 312 -3.08 -10.82 16.78
CA THR A 312 -2.98 -9.44 17.29
C THR A 312 -3.08 -9.41 18.82
N ASP A 313 -4.06 -10.08 19.41
CA ASP A 313 -4.21 -10.18 20.86
C ASP A 313 -2.97 -10.80 21.55
N TRP A 314 -2.40 -11.85 20.95
CA TRP A 314 -1.16 -12.45 21.46
C TRP A 314 0.00 -11.45 21.41
N SER A 315 0.14 -10.69 20.33
CA SER A 315 1.19 -9.68 20.17
C SER A 315 1.02 -8.54 21.20
N HIS A 316 -0.20 -8.06 21.41
CA HIS A 316 -0.51 -7.03 22.42
C HIS A 316 -0.18 -7.50 23.83
N LYS A 317 -0.43 -8.77 24.18
CA LYS A 317 -0.04 -9.36 25.48
C LYS A 317 1.48 -9.36 25.71
N LYS A 318 2.29 -9.21 24.66
CA LYS A 318 3.75 -9.07 24.73
C LYS A 318 4.22 -7.62 24.67
N GLY A 319 3.32 -6.66 24.48
CA GLY A 319 3.63 -5.24 24.32
C GLY A 319 4.04 -4.84 22.90
N TRP A 320 3.71 -5.66 21.89
CA TRP A 320 4.00 -5.37 20.49
C TRP A 320 2.74 -4.96 19.75
N ILE A 321 2.89 -4.17 18.69
CA ILE A 321 1.83 -3.91 17.72
C ILE A 321 1.90 -4.93 16.56
N THR A 322 0.91 -4.93 15.66
CA THR A 322 0.88 -5.81 14.49
C THR A 322 0.84 -5.06 13.16
N ARG A 323 1.55 -5.60 12.17
CA ARG A 323 1.48 -5.21 10.75
C ARG A 323 0.96 -6.40 9.93
N ASN A 324 -0.06 -6.20 9.10
CA ASN A 324 -0.67 -7.28 8.33
C ASN A 324 -0.94 -6.90 6.87
N GLN A 325 -0.46 -7.74 5.97
CA GLN A 325 -0.90 -7.78 4.58
C GLN A 325 -2.11 -8.71 4.43
N ALA A 326 -3.32 -8.13 4.38
CA ALA A 326 -4.56 -8.91 4.32
C ALA A 326 -4.93 -9.41 2.93
N HIS A 327 -4.37 -8.81 1.87
CA HIS A 327 -4.73 -9.14 0.50
C HIS A 327 -4.32 -10.58 0.11
N GLY A 328 -4.96 -11.10 -0.94
CA GLY A 328 -4.89 -12.50 -1.33
C GLY A 328 -5.88 -13.39 -0.56
N ALA A 329 -6.34 -12.95 0.62
CA ALA A 329 -7.22 -13.76 1.45
C ALA A 329 -8.61 -13.92 0.81
N PRO A 330 -9.25 -15.09 0.95
CA PRO A 330 -10.62 -15.31 0.51
C PRO A 330 -11.65 -14.81 1.53
N ALA A 331 -11.43 -13.61 2.06
CA ALA A 331 -12.16 -13.05 3.19
C ALA A 331 -12.34 -11.55 3.05
N ASN A 332 -13.18 -10.92 3.89
CA ASN A 332 -13.37 -9.48 3.84
C ASN A 332 -12.06 -8.72 4.14
N LEU A 333 -11.41 -8.19 3.10
CA LEU A 333 -10.12 -7.50 3.20
C LEU A 333 -10.16 -6.30 4.14
N LEU A 334 -11.26 -5.53 4.16
CA LEU A 334 -11.38 -4.36 5.04
C LEU A 334 -11.37 -4.79 6.51
N ASP A 335 -12.03 -5.90 6.84
CA ASP A 335 -12.08 -6.41 8.21
C ASP A 335 -10.74 -7.04 8.62
N LEU A 336 -10.07 -7.74 7.71
CA LEU A 336 -8.73 -8.31 7.96
C LEU A 336 -7.65 -7.25 8.15
N TYR A 337 -7.65 -6.20 7.32
CA TYR A 337 -6.80 -5.03 7.56
C TYR A 337 -7.19 -4.35 8.88
N ALA A 338 -8.49 -4.29 9.20
CA ALA A 338 -8.97 -3.78 10.47
C ALA A 338 -8.56 -4.63 11.70
N ALA A 339 -8.11 -5.87 11.53
CA ALA A 339 -7.71 -6.74 12.64
C ALA A 339 -6.26 -6.54 13.14
N SER A 340 -5.43 -5.74 12.45
CA SER A 340 -4.04 -5.42 12.86
C SER A 340 -3.82 -3.95 13.19
N ASP A 341 -2.85 -3.57 14.00
CA ASP A 341 -2.63 -2.15 14.36
C ASP A 341 -2.22 -1.27 13.16
N ILE A 342 -1.47 -1.85 12.22
CA ILE A 342 -1.00 -1.19 10.99
C ILE A 342 -1.40 -2.05 9.79
N PRO A 343 -2.45 -1.67 9.04
CA PRO A 343 -2.75 -2.29 7.74
C PRO A 343 -1.59 -2.07 6.78
N GLU A 344 -1.22 -3.10 6.02
CA GLU A 344 -0.11 -3.03 5.07
C GLU A 344 -0.49 -3.53 3.68
N THR A 345 -0.27 -2.72 2.65
CA THR A 345 -0.47 -3.12 1.25
C THR A 345 0.88 -3.43 0.57
N GLU A 346 0.88 -3.60 -0.75
CA GLU A 346 2.11 -3.80 -1.52
C GLU A 346 2.04 -3.15 -2.90
N THR A 347 3.22 -2.84 -3.45
CA THR A 347 3.42 -2.46 -4.85
C THR A 347 4.32 -3.48 -5.52
N PHE A 348 3.94 -3.90 -6.72
CA PHE A 348 4.64 -4.98 -7.42
C PHE A 348 4.72 -4.71 -8.93
N GLY A 349 5.91 -4.81 -9.49
CA GLY A 349 6.14 -4.47 -10.89
C GLY A 349 6.26 -2.97 -11.13
N SER A 350 6.48 -2.57 -12.38
CA SER A 350 6.46 -1.16 -12.80
C SER A 350 5.06 -0.71 -13.17
N ARG A 351 4.65 0.47 -12.70
CA ARG A 351 3.55 1.20 -13.33
C ARG A 351 4.06 2.15 -14.42
N ARG A 352 3.19 2.44 -15.39
CA ARG A 352 3.46 3.44 -16.43
C ARG A 352 2.93 4.79 -15.97
N PHE A 353 3.83 5.75 -15.79
CA PHE A 353 3.49 7.17 -15.58
C PHE A 353 3.79 7.96 -16.86
N GLU A 354 3.01 9.00 -17.14
CA GLU A 354 3.17 9.82 -18.35
C GLU A 354 4.20 10.95 -18.16
N ILE A 355 5.10 10.82 -17.18
CA ILE A 355 6.13 11.81 -16.87
C ILE A 355 7.17 11.83 -18.00
N PRO A 356 7.38 12.97 -18.71
CA PRO A 356 8.35 13.06 -19.78
C PRO A 356 9.78 12.71 -19.33
N GLY A 357 10.45 11.84 -20.08
CA GLY A 357 11.81 11.38 -19.77
C GLY A 357 11.89 10.23 -18.77
N LEU A 358 10.80 9.88 -18.08
CA LEU A 358 10.76 8.71 -17.21
C LEU A 358 10.82 7.43 -18.05
N ARG A 359 11.86 6.61 -17.82
CA ARG A 359 12.00 5.35 -18.57
C ARG A 359 10.93 4.34 -18.15
N TYR A 360 10.26 3.73 -19.14
CA TYR A 360 9.37 2.58 -19.00
C TYR A 360 9.69 1.55 -20.09
N VAL A 361 9.83 0.27 -19.74
CA VAL A 361 10.12 -0.80 -20.69
C VAL A 361 8.88 -1.68 -20.83
N VAL A 362 8.27 -1.67 -22.02
CA VAL A 362 7.10 -2.50 -22.33
C VAL A 362 7.47 -3.98 -22.20
N GLY A 363 6.59 -4.75 -21.55
CA GLY A 363 6.79 -6.19 -21.36
C GLY A 363 7.80 -6.56 -20.28
N ASN A 364 8.37 -5.59 -19.54
CA ASN A 364 9.27 -5.83 -18.41
C ASN A 364 8.53 -5.84 -17.06
N ASN A 365 7.34 -6.43 -17.04
CA ASN A 365 6.56 -6.76 -15.85
C ASN A 365 6.28 -8.25 -15.85
N SER A 366 6.33 -8.88 -14.69
CA SER A 366 6.02 -10.30 -14.53
C SER A 366 4.52 -10.58 -14.47
N THR A 367 3.71 -9.54 -14.26
CA THR A 367 2.25 -9.56 -14.30
C THR A 367 1.76 -9.01 -15.64
N SER A 368 0.63 -9.52 -16.12
CA SER A 368 -0.03 -9.04 -17.34
C SER A 368 -0.68 -7.68 -17.18
N GLU A 369 -0.98 -7.25 -15.94
CA GLU A 369 -1.69 -6.01 -15.64
C GLU A 369 -0.89 -5.11 -14.69
N PRO A 370 -0.93 -3.78 -14.90
CA PRO A 370 -0.29 -2.82 -13.99
C PRO A 370 -1.05 -2.76 -12.66
N PRO A 371 -0.37 -2.51 -11.53
CA PRO A 371 -1.03 -2.31 -10.24
C PRO A 371 -2.13 -1.24 -10.30
N ASN A 372 -3.27 -1.50 -9.67
CA ASN A 372 -4.39 -0.56 -9.61
C ASN A 372 -4.41 0.18 -8.25
N PRO A 373 -4.22 1.52 -8.21
CA PRO A 373 -4.13 2.28 -6.96
C PRO A 373 -5.40 2.20 -6.10
N LEU A 374 -6.56 1.91 -6.71
CA LEU A 374 -7.80 1.71 -5.97
C LEU A 374 -7.78 0.45 -5.10
N ILE A 375 -6.97 -0.56 -5.44
CA ILE A 375 -6.79 -1.72 -4.58
C ILE A 375 -6.00 -1.35 -3.33
N LEU A 376 -5.01 -0.46 -3.45
CA LEU A 376 -4.21 0.03 -2.32
C LEU A 376 -5.10 0.72 -1.26
N LYS A 377 -6.22 1.32 -1.71
CA LYS A 377 -7.19 1.97 -0.83
C LYS A 377 -7.90 1.01 0.14
N PHE A 378 -7.88 -0.31 -0.07
CA PHE A 378 -8.43 -1.23 0.94
C PHE A 378 -7.71 -1.12 2.29
N ALA A 379 -6.38 -0.97 2.28
CA ALA A 379 -5.61 -0.83 3.52
C ALA A 379 -5.85 0.54 4.16
N SER A 380 -5.83 1.63 3.38
CA SER A 380 -6.04 2.97 3.90
C SER A 380 -7.47 3.20 4.38
N SER A 381 -8.48 2.71 3.67
CA SER A 381 -9.88 2.80 4.10
C SER A 381 -10.15 2.01 5.38
N ALA A 382 -9.61 0.80 5.51
CA ALA A 382 -9.71 0.06 6.76
C ALA A 382 -9.08 0.83 7.93
N ALA A 383 -7.91 1.44 7.74
CA ALA A 383 -7.28 2.28 8.76
C ALA A 383 -8.11 3.52 9.09
N HIS A 384 -8.56 4.27 8.08
CA HIS A 384 -9.36 5.48 8.27
C HIS A 384 -10.66 5.19 9.01
N VAL A 385 -11.44 4.20 8.55
CA VAL A 385 -12.72 3.84 9.17
C VAL A 385 -12.55 3.35 10.60
N THR A 386 -11.43 2.68 10.90
CA THR A 386 -11.12 2.17 12.25
C THR A 386 -10.17 3.07 13.05
N GLY A 387 -9.92 4.30 12.61
CA GLY A 387 -9.16 5.32 13.36
C GLY A 387 -7.67 5.00 13.59
N LYS A 388 -7.06 4.19 12.74
CA LYS A 388 -5.62 3.86 12.79
C LYS A 388 -4.81 4.92 12.07
N ASN A 389 -3.66 5.26 12.63
CA ASN A 389 -2.85 6.36 12.11
C ASN A 389 -1.85 5.94 11.03
N LEU A 390 -1.27 4.74 11.17
CA LEU A 390 -0.22 4.25 10.27
C LEU A 390 -0.80 3.25 9.28
N ILE A 391 -0.47 3.44 8.01
CA ILE A 391 -0.84 2.57 6.89
C ILE A 391 0.44 2.29 6.11
N ALA A 392 0.87 1.03 6.13
CA ALA A 392 2.13 0.63 5.55
C ALA A 392 2.01 0.14 4.11
N SER A 393 3.16 0.09 3.42
CA SER A 393 3.27 -0.60 2.14
C SER A 393 4.64 -1.23 1.97
N GLU A 394 4.63 -2.48 1.56
CA GLU A 394 5.76 -3.10 0.87
C GLU A 394 5.98 -2.36 -0.46
N THR A 395 7.17 -1.78 -0.64
CA THR A 395 7.39 -0.76 -1.68
C THR A 395 8.55 -1.12 -2.60
N GLY A 396 8.26 -1.17 -3.90
CA GLY A 396 9.27 -1.33 -4.96
C GLY A 396 9.61 -2.78 -5.31
N THR A 397 8.77 -3.75 -4.92
CA THR A 397 8.92 -5.16 -5.27
C THR A 397 8.83 -5.35 -6.78
N TRP A 398 9.82 -5.99 -7.36
CA TRP A 398 9.95 -6.16 -8.80
C TRP A 398 9.80 -4.88 -9.63
N LEU A 399 10.14 -3.72 -9.07
CA LEU A 399 9.94 -2.44 -9.76
C LEU A 399 10.54 -2.49 -11.16
N ARG A 400 11.79 -2.97 -11.28
CA ARG A 400 12.45 -3.29 -12.56
C ARG A 400 13.40 -4.45 -12.38
N GLU A 401 14.09 -4.83 -13.44
CA GLU A 401 15.16 -5.80 -13.33
C GLU A 401 16.29 -5.34 -12.40
N HIS A 402 17.04 -6.31 -11.86
CA HIS A 402 18.11 -6.08 -10.89
C HIS A 402 19.07 -4.95 -11.29
N TYR A 403 19.28 -3.99 -10.38
CA TYR A 403 20.10 -2.78 -10.57
C TYR A 403 19.69 -1.86 -11.73
N LYS A 404 18.49 -1.99 -12.29
CA LYS A 404 17.96 -1.08 -13.35
C LYS A 404 16.98 -0.03 -12.84
N SER A 405 16.66 -0.02 -11.55
CA SER A 405 15.79 0.98 -10.90
C SER A 405 16.59 2.22 -10.49
N SER A 406 16.08 3.42 -10.80
CA SER A 406 16.63 4.71 -10.32
C SER A 406 15.72 5.35 -9.27
N LEU A 407 16.27 6.28 -8.45
CA LEU A 407 15.48 7.05 -7.48
C LEU A 407 14.33 7.84 -8.14
N SER A 408 14.57 8.36 -9.35
CA SER A 408 13.58 9.06 -10.17
C SER A 408 12.40 8.18 -10.58
N GLN A 409 12.56 6.85 -10.57
CA GLN A 409 11.52 5.88 -10.85
C GLN A 409 10.83 5.37 -9.58
N VAL A 410 11.49 5.41 -8.42
CA VAL A 410 10.90 5.05 -7.13
C VAL A 410 9.93 6.13 -6.64
N LYS A 411 10.26 7.42 -6.84
CA LYS A 411 9.42 8.54 -6.41
C LYS A 411 7.95 8.47 -6.87
N PRO A 412 7.63 8.31 -8.17
CA PRO A 412 6.23 8.30 -8.60
C PRO A 412 5.41 7.13 -8.02
N GLU A 413 6.04 5.97 -7.78
CA GLU A 413 5.38 4.84 -7.09
C GLU A 413 5.02 5.20 -5.64
N ILE A 414 5.93 5.87 -4.93
CA ILE A 414 5.68 6.39 -3.57
C ILE A 414 4.58 7.47 -3.56
N ASP A 415 4.57 8.35 -4.56
CA ASP A 415 3.57 9.41 -4.66
C ASP A 415 2.16 8.84 -4.88
N GLU A 416 2.04 7.78 -5.69
CA GLU A 416 0.78 7.05 -5.87
C GLU A 416 0.33 6.36 -4.57
N LEU A 417 1.27 5.82 -3.80
CA LEU A 417 0.98 5.27 -2.46
C LEU A 417 0.45 6.35 -1.52
N PHE A 418 1.11 7.50 -1.44
CA PHE A 418 0.66 8.62 -0.61
C PHE A 418 -0.71 9.14 -1.03
N PHE A 419 -0.94 9.28 -2.34
CA PHE A 419 -2.25 9.60 -2.89
C PHE A 419 -3.33 8.57 -2.51
N SER A 420 -2.97 7.30 -2.45
CA SER A 420 -3.88 6.20 -2.07
C SER A 420 -4.10 6.09 -0.56
N GLY A 421 -3.49 6.98 0.24
CA GLY A 421 -3.66 7.07 1.70
C GLY A 421 -2.61 6.33 2.51
N ILE A 422 -1.63 5.70 1.88
CA ILE A 422 -0.49 5.07 2.57
C ILE A 422 0.37 6.18 3.17
N ASN A 423 0.94 5.96 4.34
CA ASN A 423 1.79 6.96 5.00
C ASN A 423 2.98 6.35 5.76
N HIS A 424 3.29 5.06 5.56
CA HIS A 424 4.38 4.36 6.23
C HIS A 424 5.09 3.36 5.29
N ILE A 425 5.98 3.88 4.44
CA ILE A 425 6.73 3.15 3.40
C ILE A 425 7.72 2.15 4.01
N PHE A 426 7.69 0.90 3.54
CA PHE A 426 8.73 -0.10 3.75
C PHE A 426 9.31 -0.56 2.42
N TYR A 427 10.59 -0.27 2.17
CA TYR A 427 11.24 -0.74 0.95
C TYR A 427 11.42 -2.26 0.96
N HIS A 428 11.07 -2.89 -0.17
CA HIS A 428 11.34 -4.29 -0.47
C HIS A 428 12.49 -4.39 -1.49
N GLY A 429 13.74 -4.53 -1.05
CA GLY A 429 14.19 -4.51 0.34
C GLY A 429 15.70 -4.39 0.44
N ASN A 430 16.24 -4.74 1.60
CA ASN A 430 17.67 -4.69 1.88
C ASN A 430 18.08 -6.02 2.52
N ALA A 431 19.06 -6.71 1.96
CA ALA A 431 19.57 -7.94 2.59
C ALA A 431 20.71 -7.57 3.55
N TYR A 432 20.76 -8.25 4.71
CA TYR A 432 21.95 -8.17 5.56
C TYR A 432 23.17 -8.58 4.74
N SER A 433 24.18 -7.71 4.69
CA SER A 433 25.43 -7.94 3.94
C SER A 433 26.63 -7.67 4.87
N PRO A 434 27.52 -8.64 5.11
CA PRO A 434 28.76 -8.41 5.85
C PRO A 434 29.65 -7.38 5.15
N LYS A 435 30.38 -6.57 5.94
CA LYS A 435 31.25 -5.50 5.42
C LYS A 435 32.34 -6.00 4.45
N ASN A 436 32.76 -7.26 4.59
CA ASN A 436 33.77 -7.90 3.74
C ASN A 436 33.18 -8.69 2.56
N ALA A 437 31.85 -8.70 2.38
CA ALA A 437 31.23 -9.35 1.23
C ALA A 437 31.69 -8.66 -0.06
N ALA A 438 32.12 -9.46 -1.03
CA ALA A 438 32.43 -8.92 -2.36
C ALA A 438 31.14 -8.40 -3.01
N TRP A 439 31.24 -7.30 -3.75
CA TRP A 439 30.11 -6.78 -4.53
C TRP A 439 29.49 -7.89 -5.40
N PRO A 440 28.15 -8.03 -5.46
CA PRO A 440 27.13 -7.09 -5.02
C PRO A 440 26.76 -7.11 -3.53
N GLY A 441 27.53 -7.79 -2.68
CA GLY A 441 27.11 -8.08 -1.33
C GLY A 441 26.12 -9.23 -1.31
N TRP A 442 25.38 -9.37 -0.21
CA TRP A 442 24.26 -10.30 -0.15
C TRP A 442 23.01 -9.58 -0.64
N ILE A 443 22.21 -10.26 -1.46
CA ILE A 443 20.98 -9.70 -2.01
C ILE A 443 19.83 -10.69 -1.87
N PHE A 444 18.63 -10.14 -1.81
CA PHE A 444 17.41 -10.91 -1.95
C PHE A 444 17.09 -11.17 -3.42
N TYR A 445 16.42 -12.28 -3.71
CA TYR A 445 16.20 -12.72 -5.10
C TYR A 445 15.32 -11.78 -5.91
N ALA A 446 14.48 -10.98 -5.25
CA ALA A 446 13.60 -10.04 -5.90
C ALA A 446 14.18 -8.64 -5.82
N SER A 447 14.14 -7.92 -6.95
CA SER A 447 14.37 -6.48 -6.94
C SER A 447 13.22 -5.79 -6.16
N THR A 448 13.36 -4.57 -5.66
CA THR A 448 14.42 -3.58 -5.90
C THR A 448 15.52 -3.63 -4.84
N HIS A 449 16.73 -3.36 -5.32
CA HIS A 449 17.98 -3.45 -4.60
C HIS A 449 18.32 -2.13 -3.91
N PHE A 450 17.77 -1.93 -2.71
CA PHE A 450 18.00 -0.74 -1.88
C PHE A 450 19.20 -0.91 -0.93
N GLU A 451 20.20 -1.72 -1.28
CA GLU A 451 21.41 -1.92 -0.50
C GLU A 451 22.53 -0.92 -0.79
N LYS A 452 23.51 -0.88 0.14
CA LYS A 452 24.64 0.06 0.13
C LYS A 452 25.57 -0.13 -1.06
N GLU A 453 25.65 -1.36 -1.56
CA GLU A 453 26.47 -1.76 -2.70
C GLU A 453 25.92 -1.22 -4.02
N ASN A 454 24.66 -0.77 -4.08
CA ASN A 454 24.10 -0.15 -5.26
C ASN A 454 24.57 1.31 -5.39
N ALA A 455 25.07 1.70 -6.58
CA ALA A 455 25.62 3.03 -6.83
C ALA A 455 24.71 4.20 -6.40
N PHE A 456 23.40 4.07 -6.59
CA PHE A 456 22.43 5.10 -6.21
C PHE A 456 22.34 5.36 -4.68
N TRP A 457 22.98 4.54 -3.85
CA TRP A 457 23.05 4.71 -2.40
C TRP A 457 23.66 6.06 -2.01
N TYR A 458 24.59 6.57 -2.84
CA TYR A 458 25.20 7.88 -2.68
C TYR A 458 24.18 9.03 -2.56
N ASP A 459 23.02 8.88 -3.19
CA ASP A 459 21.95 9.90 -3.23
C ASP A 459 20.64 9.41 -2.59
N PHE A 460 20.61 8.18 -2.04
CA PHE A 460 19.40 7.56 -1.51
C PHE A 460 18.81 8.29 -0.29
N SER A 461 19.67 8.93 0.52
CA SER A 461 19.23 9.75 1.67
C SER A 461 18.32 10.91 1.27
N GLU A 462 18.43 11.41 0.03
CA GLU A 462 17.59 12.50 -0.48
C GLU A 462 16.14 12.03 -0.68
N LEU A 463 15.95 10.83 -1.23
CA LEU A 463 14.64 10.19 -1.34
C LEU A 463 14.06 9.92 0.06
N ASN A 464 14.85 9.39 0.98
CA ASN A 464 14.37 9.09 2.34
C ASN A 464 14.01 10.36 3.12
N THR A 465 14.72 11.46 2.88
CA THR A 465 14.37 12.77 3.45
C THR A 465 13.05 13.30 2.88
N TYR A 466 12.80 13.12 1.57
CA TYR A 466 11.51 13.43 0.95
C TYR A 466 10.38 12.61 1.56
N VAL A 467 10.54 11.29 1.65
CA VAL A 467 9.56 10.39 2.28
C VAL A 467 9.31 10.82 3.72
N THR A 468 10.36 11.13 4.47
CA THR A 468 10.23 11.55 5.87
C THR A 468 9.35 12.79 6.04
N ARG A 469 9.54 13.80 5.19
CA ARG A 469 8.72 15.02 5.22
C ARG A 469 7.28 14.74 4.83
N CYS A 470 7.05 13.97 3.77
CA CYS A 470 5.70 13.59 3.36
C CYS A 470 4.96 12.83 4.47
N GLN A 471 5.60 11.81 5.04
CA GLN A 471 5.02 11.00 6.12
C GLN A 471 4.78 11.82 7.39
N SER A 472 5.65 12.77 7.73
CA SER A 472 5.46 13.63 8.91
C SER A 472 4.13 14.42 8.87
N ILE A 473 3.71 14.89 7.69
CA ILE A 473 2.42 15.58 7.50
C ILE A 473 1.28 14.57 7.37
N LEU A 474 1.46 13.51 6.58
CA LEU A 474 0.43 12.50 6.34
C LEU A 474 0.08 11.69 7.60
N GLN A 475 0.94 11.67 8.61
CA GLN A 475 0.71 11.01 9.90
C GLN A 475 0.24 11.98 11.01
N SER A 476 0.25 13.30 10.79
CA SER A 476 -0.14 14.29 11.82
C SER A 476 -1.62 14.71 11.76
N GLY A 477 -2.24 14.65 10.58
CA GLY A 477 -3.66 14.98 10.39
C GLY A 477 -4.60 13.77 10.44
N LYS A 478 -5.92 14.00 10.35
CA LYS A 478 -6.94 12.95 10.18
C LYS A 478 -7.37 12.85 8.71
N PRO A 479 -7.80 11.69 8.19
CA PRO A 479 -8.35 11.60 6.84
C PRO A 479 -9.57 12.51 6.66
N ALA A 480 -9.73 13.09 5.47
CA ALA A 480 -10.78 14.08 5.16
C ALA A 480 -11.63 13.65 3.94
N ASN A 481 -12.14 12.42 3.97
CA ASN A 481 -12.96 11.83 2.91
C ASN A 481 -14.45 12.13 3.13
N ASP A 482 -15.16 12.47 2.05
CA ASP A 482 -16.58 12.83 2.13
C ASP A 482 -17.52 11.62 2.05
N VAL A 483 -17.10 10.54 1.39
CA VAL A 483 -18.00 9.42 1.03
C VAL A 483 -17.51 8.10 1.64
N LEU A 484 -18.43 7.34 2.22
CA LEU A 484 -18.23 5.91 2.52
C LEU A 484 -18.79 5.08 1.36
N LEU A 485 -17.93 4.46 0.56
CA LEU A 485 -18.32 3.57 -0.53
C LEU A 485 -18.44 2.13 0.00
N TYR A 486 -19.66 1.62 0.08
CA TYR A 486 -19.92 0.27 0.57
C TYR A 486 -19.36 -0.79 -0.37
N TRP A 487 -18.60 -1.74 0.18
CA TRP A 487 -18.07 -2.88 -0.56
C TRP A 487 -19.00 -4.11 -0.42
N PRO A 488 -19.74 -4.49 -1.47
CA PRO A 488 -20.69 -5.61 -1.42
C PRO A 488 -19.98 -6.97 -1.54
N VAL A 489 -19.18 -7.34 -0.53
CA VAL A 489 -18.39 -8.59 -0.55
C VAL A 489 -19.26 -9.85 -0.72
N GLU A 490 -20.50 -9.82 -0.22
CA GLU A 490 -21.45 -10.93 -0.38
C GLU A 490 -21.74 -11.24 -1.86
N ASP A 491 -21.72 -10.25 -2.75
CA ASP A 491 -21.87 -10.51 -4.19
C ASP A 491 -20.71 -11.36 -4.73
N ILE A 492 -19.48 -11.13 -4.25
CA ILE A 492 -18.30 -11.94 -4.61
C ILE A 492 -18.50 -13.39 -4.13
N TYR A 493 -19.04 -13.59 -2.92
CA TYR A 493 -19.34 -14.91 -2.38
C TYR A 493 -20.44 -15.67 -3.13
N HIS A 494 -21.17 -15.02 -4.03
CA HIS A 494 -22.21 -15.65 -4.85
C HIS A 494 -21.83 -15.87 -6.33
N VAL A 495 -20.77 -15.22 -6.84
CA VAL A 495 -20.51 -15.11 -8.30
C VAL A 495 -19.72 -16.28 -8.89
N TYR A 496 -18.89 -16.97 -8.11
CA TYR A 496 -17.98 -18.01 -8.63
C TYR A 496 -18.55 -19.43 -8.44
N PRO A 497 -19.24 -20.03 -9.43
CA PRO A 497 -19.86 -21.35 -9.24
C PRO A 497 -18.84 -22.48 -9.10
N ASP A 498 -17.72 -22.40 -9.79
CA ASP A 498 -16.81 -23.55 -9.98
C ASP A 498 -15.66 -23.63 -8.95
N PHE A 499 -15.57 -22.66 -8.04
CA PHE A 499 -14.49 -22.56 -7.05
C PHE A 499 -15.05 -22.57 -5.64
N LEU A 500 -14.50 -23.36 -4.71
CA LEU A 500 -14.92 -23.27 -3.30
C LEU A 500 -14.40 -22.00 -2.62
N VAL A 501 -13.25 -21.50 -3.06
CA VAL A 501 -12.52 -20.37 -2.49
C VAL A 501 -12.14 -19.39 -3.61
N LYS A 502 -12.32 -18.09 -3.40
CA LYS A 502 -11.89 -17.02 -4.32
C LYS A 502 -10.93 -16.09 -3.59
N ASN A 503 -9.65 -16.16 -3.96
CA ASN A 503 -8.63 -15.25 -3.46
C ASN A 503 -8.79 -13.86 -4.11
N MET A 504 -8.58 -12.81 -3.31
CA MET A 504 -8.68 -11.41 -3.73
C MET A 504 -7.28 -10.77 -3.72
N ASN A 505 -6.51 -11.04 -4.78
CA ASN A 505 -5.12 -10.63 -4.92
C ASN A 505 -5.01 -9.14 -5.34
N VAL A 506 -3.83 -8.55 -5.12
CA VAL A 506 -3.49 -7.18 -5.56
C VAL A 506 -2.89 -7.11 -6.97
N HIS A 507 -2.45 -8.25 -7.54
CA HIS A 507 -1.83 -8.32 -8.88
C HIS A 507 -2.72 -9.01 -9.93
N ASP A 508 -3.88 -9.52 -9.50
CA ASP A 508 -4.93 -10.10 -10.33
C ASP A 508 -6.25 -9.45 -9.86
N THR A 509 -6.55 -8.29 -10.45
CA THR A 509 -7.55 -7.34 -9.93
C THR A 509 -8.88 -7.45 -10.66
N GLU A 510 -9.08 -8.45 -11.52
CA GLU A 510 -10.33 -8.68 -12.26
C GLU A 510 -11.55 -8.77 -11.34
N TRP A 511 -11.38 -9.35 -10.14
CA TRP A 511 -12.45 -9.48 -9.15
C TRP A 511 -13.00 -8.11 -8.69
N PHE A 512 -12.17 -7.08 -8.75
CA PHE A 512 -12.49 -5.70 -8.40
C PHE A 512 -12.91 -4.92 -9.65
N GLU A 513 -12.08 -4.89 -10.70
CA GLU A 513 -12.26 -4.02 -11.86
C GLU A 513 -13.54 -4.32 -12.65
N ASN A 514 -13.90 -5.60 -12.75
CA ASN A 514 -15.11 -6.02 -13.44
C ASN A 514 -16.39 -5.84 -12.60
N SER A 515 -16.24 -5.60 -11.29
CA SER A 515 -17.37 -5.39 -10.38
C SER A 515 -17.97 -3.98 -10.50
N GLU A 516 -19.25 -3.84 -10.15
CA GLU A 516 -19.90 -2.52 -10.10
C GLU A 516 -19.26 -1.61 -9.04
N PHE A 517 -18.73 -2.19 -7.96
CA PHE A 517 -17.97 -1.47 -6.94
C PHE A 517 -16.68 -0.86 -7.50
N GLY A 518 -15.87 -1.65 -8.23
CA GLY A 518 -14.62 -1.16 -8.80
C GLY A 518 -14.83 -0.07 -9.84
N LYS A 519 -15.80 -0.25 -10.74
CA LYS A 519 -16.20 0.78 -11.73
C LYS A 519 -16.63 2.08 -11.05
N LEU A 520 -17.40 1.98 -9.97
CA LEU A 520 -17.85 3.14 -9.22
C LEU A 520 -16.68 3.83 -8.51
N ALA A 521 -15.79 3.07 -7.88
CA ALA A 521 -14.57 3.64 -7.27
C ALA A 521 -13.70 4.39 -8.30
N SER A 522 -13.52 3.82 -9.50
CA SER A 522 -12.81 4.50 -10.59
C SER A 522 -13.52 5.77 -11.05
N LEU A 523 -14.86 5.78 -11.11
CA LEU A 523 -15.63 6.99 -11.42
C LEU A 523 -15.38 8.09 -10.38
N LEU A 524 -15.44 7.74 -9.09
CA LEU A 524 -15.23 8.71 -7.99
C LEU A 524 -13.83 9.32 -8.04
N GLU A 525 -12.79 8.49 -8.21
CA GLU A 525 -11.41 8.95 -8.27
C GLU A 525 -11.17 9.86 -9.48
N ASN A 526 -11.65 9.46 -10.67
CA ASN A 526 -11.52 10.25 -11.90
C ASN A 526 -12.29 11.57 -11.85
N LYS A 527 -13.37 11.64 -11.07
CA LYS A 527 -14.17 12.85 -10.87
C LYS A 527 -13.62 13.73 -9.75
N GLY A 528 -12.69 13.25 -8.94
CA GLY A 528 -12.08 13.99 -7.83
C GLY A 528 -12.90 13.97 -6.54
N PHE A 529 -13.81 13.02 -6.36
CA PHE A 529 -14.47 12.79 -5.06
C PHE A 529 -13.55 12.03 -4.11
N SER A 530 -13.56 12.42 -2.83
CA SER A 530 -12.81 11.75 -1.77
C SER A 530 -13.67 10.70 -1.07
N PHE A 531 -13.13 9.49 -0.90
CA PHE A 531 -13.89 8.37 -0.37
C PHE A 531 -13.01 7.35 0.38
N ASP A 532 -13.63 6.63 1.31
CA ASP A 532 -13.13 5.39 1.88
C ASP A 532 -14.09 4.24 1.59
N TYR A 533 -13.57 3.02 1.48
CA TYR A 533 -14.37 1.80 1.47
C TYR A 533 -14.86 1.41 2.86
N ILE A 534 -16.03 0.78 2.94
CA ILE A 534 -16.58 0.27 4.20
C ILE A 534 -17.18 -1.13 4.03
N SER A 535 -16.92 -2.02 5.00
CA SER A 535 -17.47 -3.37 5.07
C SER A 535 -18.84 -3.42 5.76
N ASP A 536 -19.53 -4.55 5.65
CA ASP A 536 -20.71 -4.85 6.47
C ASP A 536 -20.43 -4.70 7.98
N LYS A 537 -19.35 -5.32 8.49
CA LYS A 537 -18.99 -5.30 9.93
C LYS A 537 -18.75 -3.87 10.41
N GLN A 538 -17.95 -3.10 9.67
CA GLN A 538 -17.63 -1.71 10.00
C GLN A 538 -18.85 -0.78 9.91
N LEU A 539 -19.76 -1.03 8.96
CA LEU A 539 -20.97 -0.21 8.79
C LEU A 539 -21.90 -0.29 9.99
N LEU A 540 -21.91 -1.42 10.71
CA LEU A 540 -22.71 -1.59 11.92
C LEU A 540 -22.29 -0.65 13.06
N ASP A 541 -21.04 -0.19 13.07
CA ASP A 541 -20.51 0.73 14.08
C ASP A 541 -20.63 2.21 13.69
N VAL A 542 -21.16 2.51 12.48
CA VAL A 542 -21.38 3.88 12.04
C VAL A 542 -22.50 4.51 12.85
N SER A 543 -22.31 5.74 13.33
CA SER A 543 -23.36 6.56 13.93
C SER A 543 -23.66 7.80 13.08
N TYR A 544 -24.80 8.46 13.32
CA TYR A 544 -25.11 9.77 12.74
C TYR A 544 -25.12 10.83 13.84
N GLU A 545 -24.12 11.70 13.81
CA GLU A 545 -23.87 12.72 14.84
C GLU A 545 -23.42 14.02 14.18
N ASN A 546 -23.80 15.18 14.76
CA ASN A 546 -23.37 16.49 14.28
C ASN A 546 -23.59 16.73 12.77
N LYS A 547 -24.68 16.20 12.22
CA LYS A 547 -25.05 16.23 10.79
C LYS A 547 -24.11 15.46 9.85
N GLY A 548 -23.32 14.53 10.37
CA GLY A 548 -22.45 13.64 9.60
C GLY A 548 -22.51 12.20 10.08
N LEU A 549 -22.01 11.29 9.24
CA LEU A 549 -21.77 9.89 9.59
C LEU A 549 -20.42 9.78 10.27
N VAL A 550 -20.35 9.14 11.44
CA VAL A 550 -19.12 9.06 12.24
C VAL A 550 -18.60 7.62 12.28
N THR A 551 -17.31 7.44 11.99
CA THR A 551 -16.56 6.19 12.18
C THR A 551 -15.28 6.48 12.95
N ASN A 552 -15.08 5.85 14.10
CA ASN A 552 -13.94 6.06 15.01
C ASN A 552 -13.29 7.49 14.97
N LYS A 553 -14.13 8.53 15.13
CA LYS A 553 -13.78 9.98 15.14
C LYS A 553 -13.49 10.66 13.79
N ASN A 554 -13.69 9.97 12.68
CA ASN A 554 -13.76 10.55 11.33
C ASN A 554 -15.22 10.79 10.95
N MET A 555 -15.45 11.81 10.12
CA MET A 555 -16.80 12.24 9.73
C MET A 555 -16.94 12.22 8.21
N TYR A 556 -18.03 11.63 7.74
CA TYR A 556 -18.40 11.48 6.34
C TYR A 556 -19.77 12.11 6.10
N LYS A 557 -20.05 12.49 4.85
CA LYS A 557 -21.29 13.15 4.45
C LYS A 557 -22.37 12.17 4.01
N THR A 558 -21.99 11.05 3.40
CA THR A 558 -22.92 10.04 2.89
C THR A 558 -22.31 8.65 2.80
N ILE A 559 -23.19 7.63 2.77
CA ILE A 559 -22.84 6.28 2.34
C ILE A 559 -23.35 6.10 0.91
N LEU A 560 -22.46 5.70 0.01
CA LEU A 560 -22.76 5.35 -1.37
C LEU A 560 -22.74 3.83 -1.52
N ILE A 561 -23.89 3.28 -1.92
CA ILE A 561 -24.09 1.87 -2.18
C ILE A 561 -24.00 1.65 -3.70
N PRO A 562 -22.98 0.93 -4.21
CA PRO A 562 -22.94 0.55 -5.62
C PRO A 562 -24.13 -0.37 -5.94
N LYS A 563 -24.36 -0.64 -7.23
CA LYS A 563 -25.36 -1.63 -7.62
C LYS A 563 -25.05 -2.98 -6.95
N THR A 564 -25.89 -3.34 -5.98
CA THR A 564 -25.68 -4.45 -5.05
C THR A 564 -26.80 -5.46 -5.22
N LYS A 565 -26.47 -6.75 -5.32
CA LYS A 565 -27.49 -7.81 -5.44
C LYS A 565 -27.86 -8.38 -4.07
N HIS A 566 -26.88 -8.75 -3.25
CA HIS A 566 -27.09 -9.32 -1.92
C HIS A 566 -26.64 -8.34 -0.84
N ILE A 567 -27.52 -8.04 0.11
CA ILE A 567 -27.19 -7.25 1.31
C ILE A 567 -27.62 -8.01 2.57
N PRO A 568 -26.77 -8.13 3.60
CA PRO A 568 -27.21 -8.67 4.88
C PRO A 568 -28.35 -7.83 5.46
N LEU A 569 -29.36 -8.51 6.02
CA LEU A 569 -30.52 -7.83 6.61
C LEU A 569 -30.13 -6.89 7.78
N LYS A 570 -29.06 -7.21 8.51
CA LYS A 570 -28.51 -6.34 9.55
C LYS A 570 -27.96 -5.04 8.97
N THR A 571 -27.16 -5.13 7.89
CA THR A 571 -26.64 -3.98 7.14
C THR A 571 -27.78 -3.11 6.61
N TRP A 572 -28.80 -3.72 5.99
CA TRP A 572 -29.99 -2.99 5.54
C TRP A 572 -30.69 -2.22 6.66
N LYS A 573 -30.92 -2.87 7.80
CA LYS A 573 -31.54 -2.24 8.99
C LYS A 573 -30.68 -1.09 9.52
N GLN A 574 -29.36 -1.23 9.48
CA GLN A 574 -28.47 -0.15 9.91
C GLN A 574 -28.54 1.05 8.96
N LEU A 575 -28.60 0.84 7.64
CA LEU A 575 -28.81 1.93 6.68
C LEU A 575 -30.13 2.67 6.95
N LEU A 576 -31.21 1.95 7.25
CA LEU A 576 -32.49 2.55 7.65
C LEU A 576 -32.34 3.37 8.93
N ASN A 577 -31.74 2.80 9.97
CA ASN A 577 -31.52 3.48 11.24
C ASN A 577 -30.69 4.77 11.07
N LEU A 578 -29.62 4.73 10.26
CA LEU A 578 -28.83 5.93 9.95
C LEU A 578 -29.67 7.00 9.24
N ALA A 579 -30.48 6.61 8.26
CA ALA A 579 -31.36 7.55 7.57
C ALA A 579 -32.45 8.10 8.50
N GLU A 580 -33.07 7.26 9.34
CA GLU A 580 -34.05 7.70 10.35
C GLU A 580 -33.49 8.80 11.25
N ASN A 581 -32.20 8.72 11.58
CA ASN A 581 -31.49 9.69 12.42
C ASN A 581 -31.03 10.95 11.66
N GLY A 582 -31.03 10.96 10.33
CA GLY A 582 -30.76 12.15 9.52
C GLY A 582 -29.79 11.94 8.35
N ALA A 583 -29.20 10.76 8.20
CA ALA A 583 -28.28 10.49 7.10
C ALA A 583 -28.98 10.48 5.74
N THR A 584 -28.24 10.89 4.70
CA THR A 584 -28.61 10.62 3.31
C THR A 584 -27.78 9.45 2.83
N ILE A 585 -28.44 8.38 2.37
CA ILE A 585 -27.81 7.19 1.78
C ILE A 585 -28.10 7.18 0.29
N ILE A 586 -27.07 7.01 -0.53
CA ILE A 586 -27.17 7.00 -2.00
C ILE A 586 -27.07 5.57 -2.51
N PHE A 587 -27.99 5.15 -3.36
CA PHE A 587 -27.97 3.88 -4.07
C PHE A 587 -27.76 4.11 -5.56
N GLN A 588 -26.74 3.48 -6.13
CA GLN A 588 -26.49 3.51 -7.56
C GLN A 588 -27.50 2.63 -8.30
N ASP A 589 -28.30 3.26 -9.19
CA ASP A 589 -29.26 2.64 -10.13
C ASP A 589 -30.45 1.90 -9.48
N SER A 590 -30.22 1.08 -8.46
CA SER A 590 -31.23 0.20 -7.85
C SER A 590 -30.96 -0.10 -6.38
N LEU A 591 -32.01 -0.42 -5.63
CA LEU A 591 -31.90 -1.00 -4.29
C LEU A 591 -31.42 -2.46 -4.32
N PRO A 592 -30.89 -2.99 -3.20
CA PRO A 592 -30.54 -4.40 -3.08
C PRO A 592 -31.71 -5.33 -3.39
N VAL A 593 -31.41 -6.46 -4.05
CA VAL A 593 -32.42 -7.37 -4.59
C VAL A 593 -32.76 -8.50 -3.61
N ASP A 594 -31.77 -8.94 -2.84
CA ASP A 594 -31.84 -10.17 -2.06
C ASP A 594 -30.98 -10.13 -0.79
N VAL A 595 -31.14 -11.15 0.05
CA VAL A 595 -30.29 -11.40 1.22
C VAL A 595 -29.31 -12.54 0.95
N PRO A 596 -28.08 -12.51 1.51
CA PRO A 596 -27.12 -13.61 1.37
C PRO A 596 -27.49 -14.80 2.27
N GLY A 597 -26.89 -15.97 2.00
CA GLY A 597 -26.97 -17.16 2.84
C GLY A 597 -28.28 -17.95 2.79
N TYR A 598 -28.23 -19.22 3.18
CA TYR A 598 -29.29 -20.21 2.92
C TYR A 598 -30.37 -20.30 4.01
N LYS A 599 -29.98 -20.26 5.29
CA LYS A 599 -30.93 -20.46 6.40
C LYS A 599 -32.03 -19.39 6.42
N ASN A 600 -33.28 -19.84 6.57
CA ASN A 600 -34.48 -19.00 6.64
C ASN A 600 -34.52 -17.94 5.53
N HIS A 601 -33.95 -18.26 4.37
CA HIS A 601 -33.67 -17.29 3.32
C HIS A 601 -34.97 -16.63 2.81
N GLU A 602 -36.04 -17.40 2.53
CA GLU A 602 -37.29 -16.80 2.06
C GLU A 602 -37.93 -15.89 3.11
N THR A 603 -37.82 -16.20 4.41
CA THR A 603 -38.31 -15.31 5.48
C THR A 603 -37.53 -14.00 5.51
N ARG A 604 -36.19 -14.07 5.51
CA ARG A 604 -35.31 -12.89 5.53
C ARG A 604 -35.46 -12.05 4.25
N ARG A 605 -35.61 -12.70 3.09
CA ARG A 605 -35.90 -12.06 1.81
C ARG A 605 -37.25 -11.35 1.85
N SER A 606 -38.30 -12.00 2.36
CA SER A 606 -39.61 -11.37 2.51
C SER A 606 -39.57 -10.16 3.44
N GLU A 607 -38.76 -10.20 4.50
CA GLU A 607 -38.54 -9.05 5.38
C GLU A 607 -37.84 -7.89 4.67
N LEU A 608 -36.75 -8.16 3.95
CA LEU A 608 -36.06 -7.15 3.13
C LEU A 608 -37.03 -6.54 2.09
N LYS A 609 -37.72 -7.39 1.32
CA LYS A 609 -38.67 -6.93 0.28
C LYS A 609 -39.85 -6.17 0.87
N GLY A 610 -40.37 -6.60 2.01
CA GLY A 610 -41.44 -5.90 2.72
C GLY A 610 -41.01 -4.50 3.16
N SER A 611 -39.78 -4.37 3.68
CA SER A 611 -39.19 -3.07 4.03
C SER A 611 -38.95 -2.19 2.79
N ILE A 612 -38.44 -2.76 1.69
CA ILE A 612 -38.26 -2.03 0.42
C ILE A 612 -39.60 -1.57 -0.16
N ALA A 613 -40.65 -2.39 -0.09
CA ALA A 613 -41.97 -2.05 -0.62
C ALA A 613 -42.64 -0.86 0.09
N GLN A 614 -42.18 -0.50 1.31
CA GLN A 614 -42.63 0.69 2.01
C GLN A 614 -41.96 1.97 1.50
N LEU A 615 -40.92 1.85 0.68
CA LEU A 615 -40.19 2.99 0.11
C LEU A 615 -40.90 3.49 -1.16
N ASN A 616 -41.60 4.62 -1.03
CA ASN A 616 -42.32 5.25 -2.13
C ASN A 616 -41.39 6.13 -2.98
N PHE A 617 -40.54 5.51 -3.80
CA PHE A 617 -39.78 6.24 -4.82
C PHE A 617 -40.69 6.73 -5.95
N GLU A 618 -40.46 7.95 -6.44
CA GLU A 618 -41.19 8.49 -7.59
C GLU A 618 -40.87 7.69 -8.86
N THR A 619 -41.87 6.95 -9.36
CA THR A 619 -41.74 6.09 -10.54
C THR A 619 -41.43 6.91 -11.80
N GLY A 620 -40.43 6.49 -12.58
CA GLY A 620 -40.12 7.06 -13.90
C GLY A 620 -39.10 8.22 -13.92
N GLN A 621 -38.63 8.69 -12.77
CA GLN A 621 -37.52 9.66 -12.72
C GLN A 621 -36.16 8.93 -12.66
N GLN A 622 -35.16 9.47 -13.36
CA GLN A 622 -33.79 8.93 -13.34
C GLN A 622 -33.13 9.02 -11.96
N ASN A 623 -33.56 9.98 -11.15
CA ASN A 623 -33.09 10.17 -9.78
C ASN A 623 -34.33 10.37 -8.90
N SER A 624 -34.48 9.56 -7.85
CA SER A 624 -35.66 9.58 -6.98
C SER A 624 -35.22 9.53 -5.53
N LYS A 625 -35.91 10.28 -4.67
CA LYS A 625 -35.60 10.37 -3.24
C LYS A 625 -36.81 9.99 -2.41
N VAL A 626 -36.58 9.30 -1.31
CA VAL A 626 -37.61 8.98 -0.32
C VAL A 626 -37.13 9.43 1.06
N LYS A 627 -38.02 10.05 1.82
CA LYS A 627 -37.74 10.50 3.20
C LYS A 627 -37.87 9.32 4.16
N ILE A 628 -36.87 9.13 5.01
CA ILE A 628 -36.82 8.08 6.03
C ILE A 628 -36.49 8.76 7.36
N GLY A 629 -37.47 8.85 8.27
CA GLY A 629 -37.35 9.65 9.49
C GLY A 629 -36.88 11.09 9.19
N LYS A 630 -35.69 11.45 9.68
CA LYS A 630 -35.07 12.78 9.47
C LYS A 630 -34.21 12.88 8.22
N GLY A 631 -33.80 11.76 7.63
CA GLY A 631 -32.90 11.67 6.48
C GLY A 631 -33.58 11.14 5.23
N TYR A 632 -32.78 10.61 4.31
CA TYR A 632 -33.22 10.25 2.96
C TYR A 632 -32.50 9.03 2.41
N PHE A 633 -33.22 8.23 1.63
CA PHE A 633 -32.60 7.38 0.62
C PHE A 633 -32.72 8.05 -0.75
N LEU A 634 -31.62 8.13 -1.47
CA LEU A 634 -31.53 8.68 -2.82
C LEU A 634 -31.12 7.56 -3.77
N MET A 635 -31.94 7.26 -4.77
CA MET A 635 -31.61 6.32 -5.84
C MET A 635 -31.27 7.14 -7.09
N ALA A 636 -30.07 6.94 -7.62
CA ALA A 636 -29.56 7.76 -8.72
C ALA A 636 -28.71 6.96 -9.71
N LYS A 637 -28.87 7.26 -11.00
CA LYS A 637 -27.94 6.81 -12.05
C LYS A 637 -26.78 7.79 -12.22
N ASP A 638 -27.06 9.07 -12.05
CA ASP A 638 -26.07 10.14 -12.08
C ASP A 638 -25.51 10.35 -10.67
N ILE A 639 -24.42 9.63 -10.38
CA ILE A 639 -23.76 9.68 -9.07
C ILE A 639 -23.13 11.04 -8.79
N ASP A 640 -22.65 11.73 -9.82
CA ASP A 640 -22.04 13.06 -9.70
C ASP A 640 -23.06 14.04 -9.11
N MET A 641 -24.24 14.12 -9.71
CA MET A 641 -25.33 14.96 -9.20
C MET A 641 -25.84 14.50 -7.82
N ALA A 642 -25.91 13.19 -7.58
CA ALA A 642 -26.35 12.65 -6.30
C ALA A 642 -25.41 13.04 -5.14
N LEU A 643 -24.10 13.04 -5.37
CA LEU A 643 -23.11 13.43 -4.37
C LEU A 643 -23.20 14.92 -4.02
N HIS A 644 -23.48 15.78 -5.00
CA HIS A 644 -23.71 17.21 -4.78
C HIS A 644 -24.91 17.48 -3.86
N VAL A 645 -25.97 16.65 -3.91
CA VAL A 645 -27.12 16.74 -2.98
C VAL A 645 -26.70 16.58 -1.52
N THR A 646 -25.63 15.82 -1.27
CA THR A 646 -25.06 15.59 0.07
C THR A 646 -23.95 16.58 0.43
N ASN A 647 -23.71 17.60 -0.41
CA ASN A 647 -22.58 18.54 -0.31
C ASN A 647 -21.21 17.84 -0.32
N SER A 648 -21.13 16.63 -0.89
CA SER A 648 -19.87 15.99 -1.24
C SER A 648 -19.39 16.66 -2.53
N LYS A 649 -18.25 17.33 -2.47
CA LYS A 649 -17.74 18.17 -3.56
C LYS A 649 -16.49 17.52 -4.15
N GLU A 650 -16.34 17.53 -5.47
CA GLU A 650 -15.07 17.15 -6.08
C GLU A 650 -13.97 18.20 -5.92
N GLU A 651 -12.71 17.75 -5.96
CA GLU A 651 -11.57 18.63 -6.20
C GLU A 651 -11.27 18.73 -7.71
N LYS A 652 -11.51 19.92 -8.26
CA LYS A 652 -11.34 20.22 -9.70
C LYS A 652 -9.91 20.13 -10.21
N ILE A 653 -8.93 20.01 -9.31
CA ILE A 653 -7.52 19.82 -9.70
C ILE A 653 -7.31 18.52 -10.49
N VAL A 654 -8.16 17.51 -10.28
CA VAL A 654 -8.11 16.23 -10.99
C VAL A 654 -8.32 16.40 -12.49
N ASP A 655 -9.14 17.37 -12.92
CA ASP A 655 -9.35 17.70 -14.33
C ASP A 655 -8.04 18.17 -15.03
N GLN A 656 -7.06 18.64 -14.24
CA GLN A 656 -5.74 19.05 -14.71
C GLN A 656 -4.73 17.90 -14.76
N GLY A 657 -5.13 16.68 -14.39
CA GLY A 657 -4.24 15.51 -14.34
C GLY A 657 -3.40 15.43 -13.07
N VAL A 658 -3.80 16.10 -11.99
CA VAL A 658 -3.11 16.11 -10.69
C VAL A 658 -3.94 15.34 -9.67
N ASN A 659 -3.34 14.33 -9.07
CA ASN A 659 -3.96 13.53 -8.01
C ASN A 659 -3.81 14.23 -6.65
N TYR A 660 -4.73 13.94 -5.72
CA TYR A 660 -4.72 14.55 -4.40
C TYR A 660 -5.19 13.62 -3.28
N ILE A 661 -4.68 13.86 -2.08
CA ILE A 661 -5.33 13.41 -0.83
C ILE A 661 -5.45 14.58 0.12
N ARG A 662 -6.50 14.57 0.95
CA ARG A 662 -6.81 15.62 1.91
C ARG A 662 -6.82 15.07 3.34
N ARG A 663 -6.25 15.83 4.28
CA ARG A 663 -6.29 15.56 5.72
C ARG A 663 -6.75 16.78 6.50
N VAL A 664 -7.43 16.57 7.61
CA VAL A 664 -7.86 17.63 8.54
C VAL A 664 -6.73 17.92 9.54
N HIS A 665 -6.52 19.20 9.83
CA HIS A 665 -5.79 19.70 11.01
C HIS A 665 -6.66 20.69 11.78
N ASP A 666 -6.20 21.14 12.95
CA ASP A 666 -7.03 21.92 13.88
C ASP A 666 -7.57 23.25 13.32
N LYS A 667 -6.96 23.79 12.25
CA LYS A 667 -7.28 25.10 11.67
C LYS A 667 -7.71 25.04 10.20
N GLY A 668 -7.84 23.85 9.61
CA GLY A 668 -8.13 23.69 8.18
C GLY A 668 -7.68 22.33 7.65
N TYR A 669 -7.08 22.33 6.46
CA TYR A 669 -6.72 21.09 5.75
C TYR A 669 -5.27 21.07 5.29
N PHE A 670 -4.71 19.87 5.23
CA PHE A 670 -3.55 19.55 4.42
C PHE A 670 -4.02 18.90 3.13
N TYR A 671 -3.46 19.33 2.01
CA TYR A 671 -3.57 18.69 0.72
C TYR A 671 -2.19 18.19 0.32
N PHE A 672 -2.08 16.94 -0.11
CA PHE A 672 -0.93 16.47 -0.87
C PHE A 672 -1.35 16.41 -2.34
N PHE A 673 -0.65 17.14 -3.21
CA PHE A 673 -0.86 17.12 -4.64
C PHE A 673 0.33 16.44 -5.33
N THR A 674 0.06 15.56 -6.29
CA THR A 674 1.10 14.94 -7.11
C THR A 674 0.71 14.93 -8.59
N ASN A 675 1.64 15.34 -9.45
CA ASN A 675 1.45 15.37 -10.88
C ASN A 675 2.16 14.18 -11.53
N LEU A 676 1.44 13.07 -11.67
CA LEU A 676 1.93 11.84 -12.31
C LEU A 676 1.67 11.82 -13.83
N SER A 677 1.14 12.93 -14.37
CA SER A 677 0.79 13.09 -15.78
C SER A 677 1.88 13.81 -16.58
N ALA A 678 1.71 13.90 -17.90
CA ALA A 678 2.56 14.72 -18.76
C ALA A 678 2.24 16.23 -18.70
N LYS A 679 1.07 16.61 -18.15
CA LYS A 679 0.55 17.98 -18.23
C LYS A 679 1.15 18.85 -17.14
N LYS A 680 1.75 19.98 -17.51
CA LYS A 680 2.16 21.01 -16.54
C LYS A 680 0.91 21.71 -15.97
N LEU A 681 0.83 21.84 -14.65
CA LEU A 681 -0.13 22.71 -13.98
C LEU A 681 0.47 24.10 -13.77
N ASP A 682 -0.26 25.15 -14.15
CA ASP A 682 0.11 26.56 -13.98
C ASP A 682 -1.18 27.41 -14.01
N ALA A 683 -1.97 27.34 -12.93
CA ALA A 683 -3.33 27.89 -12.91
C ALA A 683 -3.83 28.22 -11.51
N TRP A 684 -4.89 29.05 -11.46
CA TRP A 684 -5.76 29.18 -10.30
C TRP A 684 -6.65 27.95 -10.17
N ILE A 685 -6.60 27.29 -9.02
CA ILE A 685 -7.35 26.07 -8.74
C ILE A 685 -8.32 26.34 -7.60
N PRO A 686 -9.64 26.14 -7.79
CA PRO A 686 -10.58 26.16 -6.69
C PRO A 686 -10.39 24.90 -5.84
N LEU A 687 -10.33 25.07 -4.52
CA LEU A 687 -10.41 23.95 -3.58
C LEU A 687 -11.85 23.77 -3.11
N SER A 688 -12.24 22.52 -2.84
CA SER A 688 -13.61 22.21 -2.44
C SER A 688 -13.96 22.65 -1.00
N THR A 689 -12.93 22.87 -0.17
CA THR A 689 -13.05 23.36 1.21
C THR A 689 -12.84 24.87 1.29
N GLU A 690 -13.49 25.52 2.24
CA GLU A 690 -13.30 26.95 2.52
C GLU A 690 -11.95 27.23 3.20
N PHE A 691 -11.28 28.29 2.75
CA PHE A 691 -10.03 28.79 3.34
C PHE A 691 -9.81 30.29 3.07
N GLU A 692 -9.17 30.95 4.03
CA GLU A 692 -8.78 32.35 3.98
C GLU A 692 -7.33 32.52 3.52
N SER A 693 -6.43 31.62 3.93
CA SER A 693 -5.03 31.65 3.50
C SER A 693 -4.43 30.24 3.42
N ALA A 694 -3.27 30.12 2.78
CA ALA A 694 -2.59 28.83 2.61
C ALA A 694 -1.06 28.95 2.58
N ILE A 695 -0.38 27.84 2.88
CA ILE A 695 1.07 27.66 2.78
C ILE A 695 1.36 26.52 1.82
N ILE A 696 2.31 26.68 0.90
CA ILE A 696 2.81 25.62 0.03
C ILE A 696 4.15 25.11 0.56
N TYR A 697 4.36 23.80 0.51
CA TYR A 697 5.60 23.11 0.86
C TYR A 697 6.07 22.25 -0.32
N ASP A 698 7.35 22.36 -0.69
CA ASP A 698 8.01 21.39 -1.56
C ASP A 698 8.79 20.38 -0.69
N PRO A 699 8.30 19.14 -0.54
CA PRO A 699 8.92 18.12 0.32
C PRO A 699 10.32 17.69 -0.13
N ARG A 700 10.80 18.06 -1.32
CA ARG A 700 12.19 17.80 -1.72
C ARG A 700 13.18 18.67 -0.94
N TYR A 701 12.78 19.88 -0.53
CA TYR A 701 13.69 20.86 0.06
C TYR A 701 13.22 21.34 1.44
N LYS A 702 14.13 21.34 2.42
CA LYS A 702 13.83 21.77 3.80
C LYS A 702 13.24 23.18 3.87
N ASN A 703 13.79 24.10 3.07
CA ASN A 703 13.51 25.54 3.17
C ASN A 703 12.64 26.06 2.03
N ARG A 704 12.00 25.19 1.24
CA ARG A 704 11.09 25.60 0.17
C ARG A 704 9.65 25.50 0.65
N VAL A 705 9.30 26.49 1.46
CA VAL A 705 7.96 26.72 2.03
C VAL A 705 7.59 28.16 1.69
N GLY A 706 6.31 28.52 1.62
CA GLY A 706 5.91 29.90 1.36
C GLY A 706 4.40 30.11 1.41
N LYS A 707 3.97 31.34 1.73
CA LYS A 707 2.55 31.71 1.69
C LYS A 707 2.05 31.67 0.25
N ALA A 708 0.94 30.98 0.01
CA ALA A 708 0.35 30.85 -1.30
C ALA A 708 -0.38 32.13 -1.72
N SER A 709 -0.43 32.41 -3.02
CA SER A 709 -1.36 33.40 -3.57
C SER A 709 -2.77 32.82 -3.57
N VAL A 710 -3.69 33.54 -2.94
CA VAL A 710 -5.10 33.15 -2.76
C VAL A 710 -6.01 34.21 -3.37
N LYS A 711 -7.03 33.78 -4.12
CA LYS A 711 -8.08 34.63 -4.68
C LYS A 711 -9.42 34.22 -4.09
N HIS A 712 -10.08 35.15 -3.42
CA HIS A 712 -11.39 34.89 -2.81
C HIS A 712 -12.50 35.05 -3.86
N GLY A 713 -13.20 33.96 -4.15
CA GLY A 713 -14.38 33.94 -5.02
C GLY A 713 -15.69 34.00 -4.23
N ASN A 714 -16.82 34.17 -4.93
CA ASN A 714 -18.14 34.21 -4.31
C ASN A 714 -18.61 32.86 -3.72
N SER A 715 -18.02 31.73 -4.16
CA SER A 715 -18.45 30.37 -3.78
C SER A 715 -17.34 29.49 -3.20
N ASN A 716 -16.10 29.56 -3.71
CA ASN A 716 -14.90 28.94 -3.13
C ASN A 716 -13.69 29.86 -3.34
N SER A 717 -12.69 29.78 -2.46
CA SER A 717 -11.37 30.40 -2.66
C SER A 717 -10.55 29.58 -3.66
N GLU A 718 -9.72 30.27 -4.45
CA GLU A 718 -8.78 29.69 -5.41
C GLU A 718 -7.33 29.86 -4.92
N ILE A 719 -6.49 28.86 -5.15
CA ILE A 719 -5.04 28.91 -4.93
C ILE A 719 -4.30 28.85 -6.26
N TYR A 720 -3.27 29.67 -6.46
CA TYR A 720 -2.40 29.52 -7.62
C TYR A 720 -1.36 28.43 -7.38
N LEU A 721 -1.27 27.45 -8.29
CA LEU A 721 -0.32 26.34 -8.22
C LEU A 721 0.48 26.19 -9.51
N GLN A 722 1.76 25.89 -9.35
CA GLN A 722 2.67 25.49 -10.42
C GLN A 722 3.28 24.13 -10.08
N LEU A 723 2.95 23.10 -10.88
CA LEU A 723 3.49 21.74 -10.72
C LEU A 723 3.88 21.17 -12.08
N GLN A 724 5.16 20.88 -12.25
CA GLN A 724 5.68 20.16 -13.42
C GLN A 724 5.33 18.68 -13.34
N ALA A 725 5.46 17.96 -14.46
CA ALA A 725 5.34 16.52 -14.49
C ALA A 725 6.37 15.86 -13.55
N GLY A 726 5.92 14.98 -12.65
CA GLY A 726 6.72 14.31 -11.62
C GLY A 726 6.87 15.08 -10.31
N GLU A 727 6.38 16.32 -10.22
CA GLU A 727 6.41 17.10 -8.98
C GLU A 727 5.22 16.82 -8.06
N SER A 728 5.46 17.04 -6.78
CA SER A 728 4.46 16.94 -5.72
C SER A 728 4.67 18.07 -4.71
N CYS A 729 3.61 18.50 -4.05
CA CYS A 729 3.67 19.51 -2.99
C CYS A 729 2.62 19.26 -1.92
N PHE A 730 2.81 19.88 -0.75
CA PHE A 730 1.73 20.04 0.23
C PHE A 730 1.16 21.45 0.18
N VAL A 731 -0.14 21.57 0.41
CA VAL A 731 -0.81 22.83 0.70
C VAL A 731 -1.49 22.72 2.05
N LYS A 732 -1.09 23.57 3.01
CA LYS A 732 -1.78 23.71 4.31
C LYS A 732 -2.70 24.93 4.24
N THR A 733 -4.00 24.72 4.30
CA THR A 733 -5.02 25.78 4.30
C THR A 733 -5.44 26.14 5.71
N PHE A 734 -5.89 27.39 5.88
CA PHE A 734 -6.40 27.95 7.13
C PHE A 734 -7.79 28.52 6.89
N THR A 735 -8.79 28.00 7.61
CA THR A 735 -10.20 28.33 7.32
C THR A 735 -10.54 29.78 7.65
N ASN A 736 -10.13 30.27 8.83
CA ASN A 736 -10.52 31.59 9.35
C ASN A 736 -9.31 32.45 9.77
N GLU A 737 -8.10 32.10 9.33
CA GLU A 737 -6.87 32.77 9.74
C GLU A 737 -6.05 33.23 8.54
N LYS A 738 -5.37 34.35 8.71
CA LYS A 738 -4.40 34.88 7.76
C LYS A 738 -2.99 34.52 8.21
N ILE A 739 -2.21 33.98 7.27
CA ILE A 739 -0.78 33.75 7.45
C ILE A 739 0.01 34.98 7.01
N ASP A 740 0.96 35.39 7.84
CA ASP A 740 2.01 36.35 7.53
C ASP A 740 3.36 35.63 7.34
N GLY A 741 4.24 36.20 6.51
CA GLY A 741 5.58 35.64 6.30
C GLY A 741 6.11 35.82 4.88
N PHE A 742 7.05 34.97 4.50
CA PHE A 742 7.61 34.95 3.14
C PHE A 742 6.63 34.32 2.15
N GLU A 743 6.52 34.96 0.98
CA GLU A 743 5.65 34.53 -0.12
C GLU A 743 6.23 33.31 -0.84
N TRP A 744 5.36 32.46 -1.36
CA TRP A 744 5.73 31.45 -2.33
C TRP A 744 6.13 32.14 -3.64
N ILE A 745 7.26 31.70 -4.21
CA ILE A 745 7.79 32.32 -5.43
C ILE A 745 7.23 31.57 -6.64
N TYR A 746 6.36 32.25 -7.38
CA TYR A 746 5.84 31.80 -8.67
C TYR A 746 6.71 32.35 -9.80
N GLN A 747 7.02 31.51 -10.78
CA GLN A 747 7.97 31.85 -11.84
C GLN A 747 7.34 31.66 -13.21
N LYS A 748 7.65 32.59 -14.12
CA LYS A 748 7.29 32.50 -15.53
C LYS A 748 8.52 32.68 -16.40
N SER A 749 8.75 31.78 -17.35
CA SER A 749 9.82 31.93 -18.33
C SER A 749 9.61 33.19 -19.17
N THR A 750 10.63 34.03 -19.25
CA THR A 750 10.58 35.29 -20.02
C THR A 750 11.15 35.15 -21.42
N LYS A 751 12.11 34.23 -21.61
CA LYS A 751 12.71 33.91 -22.90
C LYS A 751 12.94 32.40 -23.04
N LYS A 752 13.39 32.00 -24.23
CA LYS A 752 13.77 30.60 -24.51
C LYS A 752 14.99 30.20 -23.66
N PRO A 753 15.11 28.92 -23.27
CA PRO A 753 16.31 28.40 -22.64
C PRO A 753 17.55 28.65 -23.50
N VAL A 754 18.68 28.96 -22.87
CA VAL A 754 19.97 29.09 -23.53
C VAL A 754 20.89 27.96 -23.09
N GLU A 755 21.42 27.20 -24.04
CA GLU A 755 22.33 26.09 -23.76
C GLU A 755 23.69 26.58 -23.26
N LEU A 756 24.18 25.94 -22.21
CA LEU A 756 25.52 26.18 -21.67
C LEU A 756 26.56 25.40 -22.47
N ASN A 757 27.14 26.09 -23.44
CA ASN A 757 28.24 25.58 -24.26
C ASN A 757 29.59 25.85 -23.59
N GLY A 758 30.55 24.95 -23.81
CA GLY A 758 31.93 25.11 -23.35
C GLY A 758 32.60 23.76 -23.12
N GLN A 759 33.87 23.81 -22.72
CA GLN A 759 34.64 22.61 -22.44
C GLN A 759 34.34 22.11 -21.02
N TRP A 760 33.64 20.97 -20.92
CA TRP A 760 33.39 20.26 -19.69
C TRP A 760 34.60 19.42 -19.29
N GLN A 761 35.04 19.52 -18.03
CA GLN A 761 35.96 18.57 -17.42
C GLN A 761 35.16 17.51 -16.67
N VAL A 762 35.45 16.22 -16.92
CA VAL A 762 34.79 15.07 -16.28
C VAL A 762 35.83 14.28 -15.48
N ASP A 763 35.64 14.22 -14.16
CA ASP A 763 36.49 13.46 -13.24
C ASP A 763 35.67 12.35 -12.56
N PHE A 764 36.10 11.10 -12.61
CA PHE A 764 35.49 10.01 -11.86
C PHE A 764 36.00 10.02 -10.42
N ILE A 765 35.09 10.19 -9.45
CA ILE A 765 35.47 10.49 -8.06
C ILE A 765 35.26 9.32 -7.09
N GLN A 766 34.31 8.44 -7.37
CA GLN A 766 34.00 7.29 -6.53
C GLN A 766 33.27 6.24 -7.35
N GLY A 767 33.63 4.97 -7.18
CA GLY A 767 32.92 3.86 -7.79
C GLY A 767 33.83 2.70 -8.11
N GLU A 768 33.23 1.67 -8.69
CA GLU A 768 33.84 0.37 -8.92
C GLU A 768 33.45 -0.15 -10.32
N PRO A 769 34.15 -1.15 -10.89
CA PRO A 769 35.30 -1.89 -10.33
C PRO A 769 36.63 -1.12 -10.36
N LYS A 770 36.73 -0.07 -11.17
CA LYS A 770 37.89 0.81 -11.26
C LYS A 770 37.42 2.19 -11.69
N LEU A 771 38.02 3.25 -11.15
CA LEU A 771 37.79 4.62 -11.63
C LEU A 771 38.30 4.76 -13.08
N PRO A 772 37.43 5.19 -14.01
CA PRO A 772 37.85 5.56 -15.35
C PRO A 772 38.74 6.81 -15.37
N SER A 773 39.45 7.00 -16.47
CA SER A 773 40.30 8.17 -16.68
C SER A 773 39.44 9.43 -16.83
N SER A 774 39.88 10.54 -16.21
CA SER A 774 39.28 11.85 -16.48
C SER A 774 39.42 12.22 -17.96
N PHE A 775 38.45 12.98 -18.47
CA PHE A 775 38.47 13.49 -19.84
C PHE A 775 37.83 14.87 -19.94
N THR A 776 37.95 15.51 -21.10
CA THR A 776 37.24 16.76 -21.42
C THR A 776 36.36 16.57 -22.63
N THR A 777 35.20 17.22 -22.67
CA THR A 777 34.29 17.21 -23.82
C THR A 777 33.61 18.56 -24.01
N ASP A 778 33.36 18.97 -25.25
CA ASP A 778 32.49 20.11 -25.57
C ASP A 778 31.04 19.70 -25.82
N LYS A 779 30.78 18.39 -25.97
CA LYS A 779 29.45 17.80 -26.18
C LYS A 779 29.13 16.77 -25.10
N LEU A 780 28.06 17.00 -24.37
CA LEU A 780 27.56 16.06 -23.36
C LEU A 780 26.94 14.82 -24.03
N ALA A 781 27.27 13.65 -23.49
CA ALA A 781 26.73 12.34 -23.87
C ALA A 781 27.04 11.35 -22.74
N SER A 782 26.56 10.11 -22.89
CA SER A 782 26.87 9.04 -21.93
C SER A 782 28.38 8.85 -21.80
N TRP A 783 28.88 8.76 -20.57
CA TRP A 783 30.31 8.46 -20.34
C TRP A 783 30.69 7.05 -20.81
N THR A 784 29.71 6.17 -21.06
CA THR A 784 29.96 4.84 -21.67
C THR A 784 30.36 4.94 -23.13
N VAL A 785 30.19 6.12 -23.75
CA VAL A 785 30.59 6.44 -25.13
C VAL A 785 31.80 7.36 -25.14
N LEU A 786 31.83 8.37 -24.26
CA LEU A 786 32.90 9.38 -24.24
C LEU A 786 34.15 8.98 -23.45
N GLY A 787 33.97 8.16 -22.41
CA GLY A 787 35.05 7.73 -21.53
C GLY A 787 35.89 6.59 -22.12
N ASP A 788 36.92 6.18 -21.37
CA ASP A 788 37.70 5.00 -21.71
C ASP A 788 36.90 3.69 -21.57
N SER A 789 37.51 2.56 -21.93
CA SER A 789 36.84 1.24 -21.88
C SER A 789 36.39 0.81 -20.48
N THR A 790 36.93 1.40 -19.42
CA THR A 790 36.52 1.10 -18.04
C THR A 790 35.21 1.80 -17.67
N ALA A 791 34.91 2.96 -18.27
CA ALA A 791 33.67 3.71 -18.06
C ALA A 791 32.40 2.93 -18.47
N VAL A 792 32.54 1.98 -19.40
CA VAL A 792 31.44 1.12 -19.88
C VAL A 792 30.88 0.22 -18.77
N ASN A 793 31.72 -0.25 -17.85
CA ASN A 793 31.35 -1.21 -16.80
C ASN A 793 31.34 -0.58 -15.40
N PHE A 794 31.48 0.76 -15.35
CA PHE A 794 31.59 1.52 -14.13
C PHE A 794 30.22 1.74 -13.47
N ALA A 795 30.18 1.53 -12.16
CA ALA A 795 29.06 1.90 -11.30
C ALA A 795 29.57 2.86 -10.23
N GLY A 796 29.06 4.08 -10.22
CA GLY A 796 29.49 5.13 -9.31
C GLY A 796 29.22 6.53 -9.84
N THR A 797 30.12 7.44 -9.50
CA THR A 797 29.88 8.88 -9.55
C THR A 797 31.02 9.61 -10.28
N ALA A 798 30.66 10.50 -11.21
CA ALA A 798 31.59 11.42 -11.86
C ALA A 798 31.17 12.87 -11.70
N ARG A 799 32.16 13.75 -11.63
CA ARG A 799 32.01 15.19 -11.44
C ARG A 799 32.32 15.91 -12.74
N TYR A 800 31.36 16.70 -13.18
CA TYR A 800 31.40 17.56 -14.36
C TYR A 800 31.67 19.00 -13.91
N LYS A 801 32.62 19.68 -14.55
CA LYS A 801 32.92 21.10 -14.29
C LYS A 801 32.83 21.90 -15.57
N LEU A 802 32.17 23.05 -15.51
CA LEU A 802 32.08 24.02 -16.58
C LEU A 802 32.33 25.43 -16.03
N LYS A 803 33.06 26.23 -16.81
CA LYS A 803 33.09 27.68 -16.65
C LYS A 803 32.28 28.31 -17.76
N PHE A 804 31.43 29.28 -17.42
CA PHE A 804 30.63 29.99 -18.41
C PHE A 804 30.41 31.44 -17.97
N ASP A 805 30.27 32.35 -18.93
CA ASP A 805 29.88 33.72 -18.65
C ASP A 805 28.35 33.85 -18.65
N LEU A 806 27.81 34.57 -17.65
CA LEU A 806 26.38 34.86 -17.63
C LEU A 806 26.02 35.79 -18.79
N ILE A 807 25.01 35.39 -19.56
CA ILE A 807 24.49 36.17 -20.68
C ILE A 807 23.82 37.44 -20.13
N ASP A 808 24.06 38.58 -20.78
CA ASP A 808 23.48 39.86 -20.40
C ASP A 808 21.98 39.93 -20.75
N ILE A 809 21.18 39.21 -19.96
CA ILE A 809 19.72 39.18 -20.03
C ILE A 809 19.18 39.53 -18.65
N GLU A 810 18.35 40.56 -18.60
CA GLU A 810 17.60 40.91 -17.39
C GLU A 810 16.56 39.82 -17.06
N ALA A 811 16.62 39.32 -15.83
CA ALA A 811 15.72 38.32 -15.29
C ALA A 811 15.68 38.44 -13.76
N ASP A 812 14.52 38.17 -13.14
CA ASP A 812 14.38 38.18 -11.68
C ASP A 812 15.08 36.98 -11.02
N ASP A 813 15.16 35.86 -11.76
CA ASP A 813 15.84 34.63 -11.38
C ASP A 813 16.21 33.82 -12.64
N TRP A 814 16.95 32.74 -12.45
CA TRP A 814 17.37 31.83 -13.51
C TRP A 814 17.15 30.37 -13.10
N VAL A 815 16.65 29.55 -14.01
CA VAL A 815 16.50 28.11 -13.80
C VAL A 815 17.57 27.37 -14.60
N LEU A 816 18.37 26.55 -13.92
CA LEU A 816 19.29 25.59 -14.51
C LEU A 816 18.54 24.28 -14.76
N ASP A 817 18.44 23.86 -16.01
CA ASP A 817 17.90 22.56 -16.41
C ASP A 817 19.05 21.67 -16.91
N LEU A 818 19.19 20.47 -16.35
CA LEU A 818 20.27 19.54 -16.68
C LEU A 818 19.96 18.65 -17.91
N GLY A 819 18.74 18.72 -18.45
CA GLY A 819 18.27 17.85 -19.51
C GLY A 819 18.25 16.39 -19.05
N LYS A 820 18.83 15.48 -19.83
CA LYS A 820 18.88 14.06 -19.50
C LYS A 820 20.02 13.76 -18.53
N VAL A 821 19.67 13.28 -17.34
CA VAL A 821 20.59 12.81 -16.29
C VAL A 821 20.43 11.31 -16.11
N CYS A 822 21.54 10.57 -16.06
CA CYS A 822 21.56 9.13 -15.80
C CYS A 822 22.44 8.85 -14.56
N GLU A 823 21.93 8.93 -13.34
CA GLU A 823 20.50 9.01 -12.94
C GLU A 823 20.14 10.05 -11.87
N SER A 824 21.13 10.60 -11.15
CA SER A 824 20.93 11.68 -10.18
C SER A 824 22.14 12.62 -10.17
N ALA A 825 21.93 13.88 -9.78
CA ALA A 825 22.92 14.94 -9.92
C ALA A 825 22.94 15.89 -8.72
N ARG A 826 24.08 16.05 -8.05
CA ARG A 826 24.32 17.11 -7.07
C ARG A 826 24.86 18.35 -7.77
N VAL A 827 24.28 19.51 -7.51
CA VAL A 827 24.61 20.76 -8.19
C VAL A 827 25.29 21.73 -7.24
N LYS A 828 26.42 22.26 -7.68
CA LYS A 828 27.19 23.31 -7.01
C LYS A 828 27.49 24.45 -7.97
N LEU A 829 27.28 25.69 -7.54
CA LEU A 829 27.55 26.87 -8.34
C LEU A 829 28.39 27.87 -7.56
N ASN A 830 29.51 28.30 -8.14
CA ASN A 830 30.42 29.28 -7.54
C ASN A 830 30.93 28.92 -6.13
N GLY A 831 30.98 27.63 -5.81
CA GLY A 831 31.39 27.12 -4.49
C GLY A 831 30.23 26.78 -3.55
N GLU A 832 28.99 27.15 -3.89
CA GLU A 832 27.80 26.93 -3.06
C GLU A 832 27.06 25.66 -3.49
N GLU A 833 26.74 24.78 -2.54
CA GLU A 833 25.92 23.58 -2.78
C GLU A 833 24.44 23.99 -2.90
N LEU A 834 23.80 23.64 -4.01
CA LEU A 834 22.44 24.08 -4.32
C LEU A 834 21.39 23.02 -3.95
N GLY A 835 21.74 21.74 -4.16
CA GLY A 835 20.87 20.60 -3.87
C GLY A 835 21.14 19.40 -4.76
N THR A 836 20.42 18.32 -4.49
CA THR A 836 20.49 17.06 -5.24
C THR A 836 19.24 16.89 -6.09
N LEU A 837 19.41 16.73 -7.40
CA LEU A 837 18.38 16.44 -8.39
C LEU A 837 18.35 14.94 -8.63
N TRP A 838 17.37 14.25 -8.05
CA TRP A 838 17.23 12.79 -8.08
C TRP A 838 15.86 12.33 -8.60
N SER A 839 14.98 13.27 -8.93
CA SER A 839 13.65 13.04 -9.51
C SER A 839 13.33 14.06 -10.60
N PHE A 840 12.32 13.78 -11.41
CA PHE A 840 11.86 14.70 -12.44
C PHE A 840 11.13 15.93 -11.84
N PRO A 841 11.25 17.10 -12.50
CA PRO A 841 12.26 17.44 -13.50
C PRO A 841 13.65 17.69 -12.88
N PHE A 842 14.74 17.46 -13.64
CA PHE A 842 16.12 17.71 -13.19
C PHE A 842 16.50 19.18 -13.38
N ASN A 843 15.82 20.08 -12.67
CA ASN A 843 16.11 21.51 -12.70
C ASN A 843 16.07 22.17 -11.32
N ILE A 844 16.73 23.32 -11.21
CA ILE A 844 16.83 24.10 -9.96
C ILE A 844 16.98 25.59 -10.25
N SER A 845 16.41 26.44 -9.41
CA SER A 845 16.60 27.90 -9.45
C SER A 845 17.98 28.27 -8.90
N ILE A 846 18.72 29.09 -9.66
CA ILE A 846 20.14 29.40 -9.39
C ILE A 846 20.46 30.90 -9.34
N GLY A 847 19.51 31.79 -9.64
CA GLY A 847 19.79 33.20 -9.93
C GLY A 847 20.48 33.94 -8.79
N LYS A 848 20.12 33.66 -7.53
CA LYS A 848 20.77 34.27 -6.35
C LYS A 848 22.25 33.90 -6.18
N TYR A 849 22.73 32.88 -6.89
CA TYR A 849 24.11 32.39 -6.83
C TYR A 849 24.94 32.76 -8.07
N LEU A 850 24.29 33.29 -9.11
CA LEU A 850 24.96 33.74 -10.32
C LEU A 850 25.73 35.04 -10.08
N LYS A 851 26.87 35.18 -10.76
CA LYS A 851 27.70 36.38 -10.79
C LYS A 851 27.69 36.97 -12.19
N LYS A 852 27.84 38.29 -12.29
CA LYS A 852 28.15 38.94 -13.57
C LYS A 852 29.55 38.48 -14.03
N GLY A 853 29.68 38.07 -15.29
CA GLY A 853 30.91 37.47 -15.83
C GLY A 853 31.03 35.97 -15.55
N GLU A 854 32.24 35.49 -15.25
CA GLU A 854 32.55 34.05 -15.13
C GLU A 854 31.83 33.41 -13.93
N ASN A 855 31.14 32.30 -14.19
CA ASN A 855 30.53 31.40 -13.22
C ASN A 855 31.16 30.01 -13.31
N LYS A 856 31.26 29.32 -12.18
CA LYS A 856 31.81 27.95 -12.07
C LYS A 856 30.71 26.98 -11.68
N LEU A 857 30.29 26.14 -12.60
CA LEU A 857 29.29 25.10 -12.39
C LEU A 857 29.99 23.76 -12.15
N GLU A 858 29.58 23.06 -11.10
CA GLU A 858 30.00 21.69 -10.80
C GLU A 858 28.76 20.82 -10.63
N ILE A 859 28.70 19.71 -11.36
CA ILE A 859 27.59 18.75 -11.33
C ILE A 859 28.17 17.36 -11.06
N THR A 860 27.79 16.74 -9.96
CA THR A 860 28.24 15.40 -9.59
C THR A 860 27.13 14.40 -9.89
N VAL A 861 27.34 13.50 -10.85
CA VAL A 861 26.33 12.56 -11.37
C VAL A 861 26.63 11.12 -10.98
N THR A 862 25.64 10.43 -10.44
CA THR A 862 25.69 9.01 -10.03
C THR A 862 24.84 8.15 -10.96
N ASN A 863 25.39 7.04 -11.48
CA ASN A 863 24.69 6.13 -12.40
C ASN A 863 24.09 4.88 -11.70
N LEU A 864 23.66 3.89 -12.50
CA LEU A 864 23.17 2.60 -12.03
C LEU A 864 24.24 1.51 -12.05
N SER A 865 24.03 0.48 -11.24
CA SER A 865 24.96 -0.67 -11.15
C SER A 865 24.74 -1.75 -12.22
N ALA A 866 23.72 -1.61 -13.08
CA ALA A 866 23.38 -2.61 -14.10
C ALA A 866 24.54 -2.94 -15.08
N ASN A 867 25.30 -1.93 -15.51
CA ASN A 867 26.44 -2.12 -16.41
C ASN A 867 27.55 -2.95 -15.75
N ARG A 868 27.73 -2.80 -14.43
CA ARG A 868 28.68 -3.59 -13.65
C ARG A 868 28.21 -5.03 -13.48
N LEU A 869 26.93 -5.25 -13.15
CA LEU A 869 26.39 -6.61 -13.03
C LEU A 869 26.57 -7.38 -14.35
N ARG A 870 26.19 -6.74 -15.46
CA ARG A 870 26.43 -7.25 -16.82
C ARG A 870 27.90 -7.64 -17.07
N ASN A 871 28.86 -6.86 -16.55
CA ASN A 871 30.27 -7.18 -16.71
C ASN A 871 30.67 -8.47 -15.99
N LEU A 872 30.13 -8.71 -14.78
CA LEU A 872 30.39 -9.95 -14.04
C LEU A 872 29.90 -11.16 -14.84
N ASP A 873 28.69 -11.12 -15.36
CA ASP A 873 28.11 -12.25 -16.12
C ASP A 873 28.85 -12.49 -17.43
N LYS A 874 29.24 -11.43 -18.14
CA LYS A 874 30.10 -11.57 -19.33
C LYS A 874 31.43 -12.24 -19.04
N ARG A 875 31.99 -11.99 -17.86
CA ARG A 875 33.25 -12.58 -17.40
C ARG A 875 33.06 -13.92 -16.70
N LYS A 876 31.80 -14.36 -16.53
CA LYS A 876 31.44 -15.58 -15.78
C LYS A 876 32.00 -15.59 -14.36
N VAL A 877 32.01 -14.43 -13.71
CA VAL A 877 32.36 -14.33 -12.29
C VAL A 877 31.24 -14.97 -11.49
N GLU A 878 31.56 -15.88 -10.58
CA GLU A 878 30.57 -16.49 -9.71
C GLU A 878 30.23 -15.54 -8.54
N TRP A 879 29.16 -14.76 -8.70
CA TRP A 879 28.65 -13.85 -7.66
C TRP A 879 27.30 -14.31 -7.07
N GLU A 880 26.52 -15.09 -7.82
CA GLU A 880 25.26 -15.69 -7.36
C GLU A 880 25.49 -16.84 -6.37
N LYS A 881 25.44 -16.50 -5.08
CA LYS A 881 25.54 -17.48 -3.98
C LYS A 881 24.21 -17.73 -3.27
N PHE A 882 23.16 -16.99 -3.63
CA PHE A 882 21.79 -17.06 -3.09
C PHE A 882 20.84 -17.66 -4.13
N PHE A 883 19.61 -17.98 -3.73
CA PHE A 883 18.53 -18.20 -4.69
C PHE A 883 18.32 -16.91 -5.50
N PHE A 884 18.34 -16.99 -6.81
CA PHE A 884 18.27 -15.82 -7.69
C PHE A 884 17.49 -16.15 -8.97
N VAL A 885 16.66 -15.22 -9.42
CA VAL A 885 15.84 -15.32 -10.64
C VAL A 885 15.68 -13.94 -11.24
N ASN A 886 15.40 -13.85 -12.54
CA ASN A 886 14.98 -12.58 -13.14
C ASN A 886 13.54 -12.22 -12.76
N ILE A 887 13.13 -11.01 -13.16
CA ILE A 887 11.76 -10.51 -12.94
C ILE A 887 10.66 -11.50 -13.41
N PHE A 888 10.90 -12.33 -14.44
CA PHE A 888 9.95 -13.33 -14.93
C PHE A 888 10.06 -14.70 -14.24
N TYR A 889 10.73 -14.77 -13.09
CA TYR A 889 10.96 -16.00 -12.33
C TYR A 889 11.69 -17.10 -13.14
N LYS A 890 12.57 -16.70 -14.07
CA LYS A 890 13.47 -17.59 -14.82
C LYS A 890 14.91 -17.45 -14.33
N SER A 891 15.78 -18.37 -14.73
CA SER A 891 17.23 -18.24 -14.51
C SER A 891 17.72 -16.87 -14.99
N PHE A 892 18.54 -16.22 -14.17
CA PHE A 892 19.05 -14.89 -14.44
C PHE A 892 20.30 -14.93 -15.34
N ASP A 893 20.43 -13.96 -16.24
CA ASP A 893 21.64 -13.70 -17.04
C ASP A 893 21.61 -12.26 -17.56
N ALA A 894 22.51 -11.41 -17.04
CA ALA A 894 22.68 -10.03 -17.48
C ALA A 894 23.67 -9.86 -18.63
N SER A 895 24.36 -10.91 -19.08
CA SER A 895 25.45 -10.84 -20.06
C SER A 895 25.02 -10.24 -21.39
N GLN A 896 23.75 -10.44 -21.76
CA GLN A 896 23.14 -9.96 -23.01
C GLN A 896 22.42 -8.62 -22.85
N TRP A 897 22.42 -8.02 -21.66
CA TRP A 897 21.77 -6.72 -21.48
C TRP A 897 22.44 -5.64 -22.37
N PRO A 898 21.65 -4.70 -22.90
CA PRO A 898 22.24 -3.51 -23.53
C PRO A 898 23.01 -2.69 -22.49
N ILE A 899 24.01 -1.95 -22.94
CA ILE A 899 24.70 -0.97 -22.08
C ILE A 899 23.69 0.13 -21.75
N MET A 900 23.58 0.45 -20.47
CA MET A 900 22.78 1.57 -20.01
C MET A 900 23.56 2.87 -20.10
N ASP A 901 22.89 3.95 -20.54
CA ASP A 901 23.45 5.29 -20.49
C ASP A 901 23.85 5.67 -19.06
N SER A 902 24.87 6.50 -18.92
CA SER A 902 25.38 6.93 -17.61
C SER A 902 26.03 8.31 -17.70
N GLY A 903 25.80 9.15 -16.69
CA GLY A 903 26.35 10.50 -16.61
C GLY A 903 25.38 11.60 -17.04
N LEU A 904 25.94 12.78 -17.33
CA LEU A 904 25.20 13.97 -17.78
C LEU A 904 25.12 13.98 -19.31
N LEU A 905 23.92 13.76 -19.85
CA LEU A 905 23.69 13.70 -21.30
C LEU A 905 23.22 15.04 -21.87
N GLY A 906 22.64 15.92 -21.04
CA GLY A 906 22.21 17.25 -21.44
C GLY A 906 20.96 17.26 -22.34
N PRO A 907 20.72 18.36 -23.06
CA PRO A 907 21.47 19.61 -23.00
C PRO A 907 21.32 20.29 -21.63
N VAL A 908 22.36 20.99 -21.16
CA VAL A 908 22.29 21.81 -19.94
C VAL A 908 21.93 23.23 -20.36
N THR A 909 20.86 23.79 -19.79
CA THR A 909 20.35 25.11 -20.20
C THR A 909 20.10 26.04 -19.02
N LEU A 910 20.19 27.34 -19.29
CA LEU A 910 19.74 28.41 -18.40
C LEU A 910 18.50 29.08 -18.99
N THR A 911 17.43 29.12 -18.21
CA THR A 911 16.18 29.79 -18.58
C THR A 911 15.98 31.03 -17.71
N PRO A 912 15.92 32.24 -18.29
CA PRO A 912 15.57 33.44 -17.53
C PRO A 912 14.09 33.40 -17.15
N VAL A 913 13.80 33.71 -15.89
CA VAL A 913 12.43 33.74 -15.37
C VAL A 913 12.14 35.07 -14.65
N SER A 914 10.88 35.48 -14.68
CA SER A 914 10.37 36.60 -13.88
C SER A 914 9.50 36.07 -12.75
N LYS A 915 9.50 36.78 -11.63
CA LYS A 915 8.56 36.53 -10.53
C LYS A 915 7.17 36.96 -10.96
N MET A 916 6.17 36.14 -10.66
CA MET A 916 4.77 36.53 -10.82
C MET A 916 4.28 37.19 -9.55
N ASN A 917 3.63 38.35 -9.68
CA ASN A 917 2.93 39.04 -8.60
C ASN A 917 1.42 38.90 -8.87
N PHE A 918 0.67 38.51 -7.84
CA PHE A 918 -0.78 38.32 -7.90
C PHE A 918 -1.50 39.32 -7.01
#